data_AF-A0A815NIY0-F1
#
_entry.id   AF-A0A815NIY0-F1
#
_cell.length_a   1.000
_cell.length_b   1.000
_cell.length_c   1.000
_cell.angle_alpha   90.00
_cell.angle_beta   90.00
_cell.angle_gamma   90.00
#
_symmetry.space_group_name_H-M   'P 1'
#
loop_
_entity.id
_entity.type
_entity.pdbx_description
1 polymer ?
#
loop_
_entity_poly.entity_id
_entity_poly.type
_entity_poly.pdbx_seq_one_letter_code
_entity_poly.pdbx_strand_id
1 'polypeptide(L)'
;MDECQRKLTEQSALWLNKELSLDQLDQGLRKFVHYQRNYLLGRNTKQLEKFKDDMHEKVLLGTLSSCSLTSEQSESINGLMAIRKQQGSVWEELLMLEMRVLCKFLPENFDHLKDYIAPISYSPLNNNPKSIQIRNQHYKIIQEAKREWLNCFLNAYDAKLKESDQQYRNEIGKLETQLLNNRIADGSSVVKKIHDYMAYQTDKLKQNIHNKILSFRGILLQNHQRISPKIKNMIGVSPEPYLDLTFKPFNKRQWLYLSLGPSYIRLNQSAIRPRDQQESTVTKEHKNIYDKIAQRHSSHPYNIPSKSLILKQYSNHLLEYLNNSYFTPLSYKDQLRAIEQAKTTAYIRKILKKHNLILRITDKGHHFYIGSETEFEKKVQKFFEDTNAFMELSVNPLKEIQDKVIQSLDRLREKKLILVWQYNKMMPDRTKSELAHLYFNPKTHKEDIPVRPIENTIHAPTTNISKFLSEIISPIFDSKCGSTTVIDGVSLIKELNKYIRKDLFKPSTLFCTLDIRNLYTMLPQEEALNILVEFLRVHGYEKVKGIPLDTIRQLASLVLQENVFVYNKKIYKQVLGGAMGSSFTLTLANIFMWKWQKEFVRRQDMTGEFYGRYIDDIFMTWNKSETELKNLLEQANTWHPNIKLEYQISQSLPFLDILLTNKNGILSTGVYHKPAAEPYVVPFLSDHSRHTFVNVIQTTLARA
;
A
#
# COMPACT_ATOMS: atom_id res chain seq x y z
N MET A 1 15.74 -13.55 34.27
CA MET A 1 15.31 -13.85 32.89
C MET A 1 14.84 -15.31 32.78
N ASP A 2 15.22 -16.17 33.73
CA ASP A 2 14.99 -17.62 33.63
C ASP A 2 13.56 -18.10 33.81
N GLU A 3 12.70 -17.43 34.58
CA GLU A 3 11.38 -18.01 34.88
C GLU A 3 10.39 -17.93 33.71
N CYS A 4 10.38 -16.82 32.98
CA CYS A 4 9.54 -16.65 31.79
C CYS A 4 10.03 -17.57 30.66
N GLN A 5 11.36 -17.72 30.51
CA GLN A 5 11.97 -18.59 29.51
C GLN A 5 11.78 -20.07 29.84
N ARG A 6 11.86 -20.46 31.11
CA ARG A 6 11.57 -21.82 31.59
C ARG A 6 10.09 -22.19 31.40
N LYS A 7 9.15 -21.31 31.78
CA LYS A 7 7.72 -21.54 31.53
C LYS A 7 7.35 -21.50 30.04
N LEU A 8 8.07 -20.72 29.23
CA LEU A 8 7.97 -20.74 27.77
C LEU A 8 8.46 -22.06 27.16
N THR A 9 9.52 -22.65 27.72
CA THR A 9 10.03 -23.97 27.32
C THR A 9 9.11 -25.09 27.80
N GLU A 10 8.53 -24.98 28.99
CA GLU A 10 7.52 -25.91 29.52
C GLU A 10 6.21 -25.84 28.71
N GLN A 11 5.77 -24.63 28.33
CA GLN A 11 4.63 -24.44 27.45
C GLN A 11 4.94 -24.88 26.02
N SER A 12 6.09 -24.53 25.42
CA SER A 12 6.42 -25.00 24.07
C SER A 12 6.53 -26.54 24.01
N ALA A 13 6.99 -27.19 25.09
CA ALA A 13 7.00 -28.65 25.23
C ALA A 13 5.58 -29.26 25.30
N LEU A 14 4.62 -28.60 25.95
CA LEU A 14 3.20 -29.00 25.97
C LEU A 14 2.54 -28.94 24.58
N TRP A 15 3.06 -28.12 23.67
CA TRP A 15 2.46 -27.80 22.37
C TRP A 15 3.07 -28.60 21.21
N LEU A 16 4.11 -29.40 21.49
CA LEU A 16 4.89 -30.09 20.47
C LEU A 16 4.25 -31.38 19.94
N ASN A 17 3.24 -31.99 20.60
CA ASN A 17 2.74 -33.33 20.23
C ASN A 17 1.24 -33.64 20.48
N LYS A 18 0.34 -32.66 20.66
CA LYS A 18 -1.12 -32.90 20.81
C LYS A 18 -1.98 -32.04 19.89
N GLU A 19 -3.07 -32.61 19.36
CA GLU A 19 -4.19 -31.82 18.82
C GLU A 19 -4.84 -31.04 19.96
N LEU A 20 -4.91 -29.71 19.83
CA LEU A 20 -5.51 -28.81 20.81
C LEU A 20 -6.87 -28.33 20.29
N SER A 21 -7.88 -28.29 21.16
CA SER A 21 -9.15 -27.62 20.88
C SER A 21 -8.98 -26.09 20.81
N LEU A 22 -9.95 -25.38 20.23
CA LEU A 22 -9.92 -23.92 20.15
C LEU A 22 -9.91 -23.25 21.53
N ASP A 23 -10.65 -23.80 22.49
CA ASP A 23 -10.65 -23.29 23.87
C ASP A 23 -9.29 -23.46 24.54
N GLN A 24 -8.62 -24.58 24.30
CA GLN A 24 -7.27 -24.82 24.82
C GLN A 24 -6.24 -23.87 24.18
N LEU A 25 -6.40 -23.56 22.90
CA LEU A 25 -5.60 -22.55 22.21
C LEU A 25 -5.87 -21.13 22.75
N ASP A 26 -7.14 -20.75 22.95
CA ASP A 26 -7.50 -19.43 23.51
C ASP A 26 -7.01 -19.28 24.96
N GLN A 27 -7.18 -20.30 25.80
CA GLN A 27 -6.65 -20.30 27.16
C GLN A 27 -5.12 -20.24 27.17
N GLY A 28 -4.45 -20.93 26.24
CA GLY A 28 -3.01 -20.87 26.06
C GLY A 28 -2.52 -19.48 25.68
N LEU A 29 -3.19 -18.83 24.72
CA LEU A 29 -2.92 -17.46 24.28
C LEU A 29 -3.15 -16.45 25.40
N ARG A 30 -4.28 -16.54 26.12
CA ARG A 30 -4.58 -15.69 27.28
C ARG A 30 -3.51 -15.83 28.36
N LYS A 31 -3.10 -17.06 28.68
CA LYS A 31 -2.01 -17.29 29.64
C LYS A 31 -0.69 -16.68 29.15
N PHE A 32 -0.35 -16.86 27.87
CA PHE A 32 0.85 -16.27 27.29
C PHE A 32 0.85 -14.74 27.38
N VAL A 33 -0.22 -14.09 26.93
CA VAL A 33 -0.34 -12.63 26.96
C VAL A 33 -0.33 -12.12 28.40
N HIS A 34 -1.04 -12.79 29.30
CA HIS A 34 -1.02 -12.49 30.73
C HIS A 34 0.39 -12.60 31.34
N TYR A 35 1.17 -13.64 30.97
CA TYR A 35 2.56 -13.78 31.42
C TYR A 35 3.48 -12.69 30.84
N GLN A 36 3.29 -12.32 29.57
CA GLN A 36 4.01 -11.17 29.02
C GLN A 36 3.66 -9.93 29.80
N ARG A 37 2.37 -9.58 29.95
CA ARG A 37 1.90 -8.44 30.74
C ARG A 37 2.50 -8.41 32.16
N ASN A 38 2.46 -9.51 32.90
CA ASN A 38 3.02 -9.57 34.25
C ASN A 38 4.54 -9.36 34.26
N TYR A 39 5.25 -9.89 33.27
CA TYR A 39 6.67 -9.62 33.09
C TYR A 39 6.93 -8.13 32.80
N LEU A 40 6.09 -7.49 31.97
CA LEU A 40 6.18 -6.05 31.67
C LEU A 40 5.93 -5.20 32.91
N LEU A 41 4.82 -5.45 33.61
CA LEU A 41 4.45 -4.74 34.82
C LEU A 41 5.51 -4.93 35.91
N GLY A 42 6.02 -6.15 36.10
CA GLY A 42 7.08 -6.43 37.06
C GLY A 42 8.42 -5.76 36.72
N ARG A 43 8.77 -5.64 35.43
CA ARG A 43 9.95 -4.88 34.98
C ARG A 43 9.76 -3.38 35.24
N ASN A 44 8.60 -2.83 34.90
CA ASN A 44 8.29 -1.42 35.13
C ASN A 44 8.29 -1.09 36.62
N THR A 45 7.63 -1.89 37.46
CA THR A 45 7.61 -1.72 38.92
C THR A 45 9.00 -1.77 39.52
N LYS A 46 9.81 -2.80 39.22
CA LYS A 46 11.19 -2.91 39.74
C LYS A 46 12.10 -1.78 39.27
N GLN A 47 11.84 -1.21 38.10
CA GLN A 47 12.63 -0.10 37.56
C GLN A 47 12.20 1.25 38.14
N LEU A 48 10.92 1.44 38.42
CA LEU A 48 10.41 2.60 39.15
C LEU A 48 10.84 2.57 40.63
N GLU A 49 10.85 1.38 41.24
CA GLU A 49 11.44 1.15 42.57
C GLU A 49 12.94 1.44 42.54
N LYS A 50 13.69 0.88 41.58
CA LYS A 50 15.10 1.20 41.40
C LYS A 50 15.34 2.69 41.14
N PHE A 51 14.48 3.35 40.39
CA PHE A 51 14.58 4.80 40.14
C PHE A 51 14.27 5.61 41.41
N LYS A 52 13.29 5.18 42.20
CA LYS A 52 12.99 5.74 43.52
C LYS A 52 14.18 5.55 44.47
N ASP A 53 14.81 4.39 44.44
CA ASP A 53 16.03 4.06 45.20
C ASP A 53 17.22 4.88 44.69
N ASP A 54 17.45 5.01 43.38
CA ASP A 54 18.52 5.82 42.77
C ASP A 54 18.34 7.33 43.08
N MET A 55 17.09 7.80 43.21
CA MET A 55 16.74 9.15 43.69
C MET A 55 17.02 9.31 45.20
N HIS A 56 16.78 8.27 46.00
CA HIS A 56 17.09 8.26 47.43
C HIS A 56 18.60 8.09 47.73
N GLU A 57 19.33 7.30 46.93
CA GLU A 57 20.76 6.98 47.08
C GLU A 57 21.70 7.98 46.39
N LYS A 58 21.17 9.05 45.78
CA LYS A 58 21.92 10.18 45.18
C LYS A 58 22.87 9.81 44.02
N VAL A 59 22.61 8.75 43.27
CA VAL A 59 23.51 8.31 42.18
C VAL A 59 23.30 9.12 40.89
N LEU A 60 22.16 9.79 40.72
CA LEU A 60 21.83 10.56 39.50
C LEU A 60 21.98 12.08 39.60
N LEU A 61 22.28 12.62 40.78
CA LEU A 61 22.45 14.05 41.05
C LEU A 61 23.72 14.24 41.89
N GLY A 62 24.87 14.28 41.21
CA GLY A 62 26.21 14.33 41.80
C GLY A 62 26.55 15.54 42.67
N THR A 63 25.60 16.42 42.97
CA THR A 63 25.80 17.58 43.85
C THR A 63 24.44 18.08 44.31
N LEU A 64 23.92 17.57 45.44
CA LEU A 64 23.06 18.28 46.40
C LEU A 64 22.75 17.35 47.59
N SER A 65 23.21 17.76 48.76
CA SER A 65 22.94 17.11 50.05
C SER A 65 21.46 17.26 50.45
N SER A 66 20.83 16.12 50.77
CA SER A 66 19.54 15.94 51.48
C SER A 66 18.30 16.59 50.86
N CYS A 67 17.60 15.86 49.99
CA CYS A 67 16.16 16.05 49.77
C CYS A 67 15.48 14.69 49.70
N SER A 68 14.69 14.34 50.72
CA SER A 68 13.72 13.26 50.64
C SER A 68 12.58 13.68 49.70
N LEU A 69 12.08 12.75 48.86
CA LEU A 69 10.89 12.99 48.05
C LEU A 69 9.75 13.50 48.93
N THR A 70 9.11 14.58 48.52
CA THR A 70 7.89 15.07 49.17
C THR A 70 6.72 14.10 48.94
N SER A 71 5.69 14.15 49.78
CA SER A 71 4.48 13.33 49.63
C SER A 71 3.83 13.50 48.25
N GLU A 72 3.80 14.73 47.72
CA GLU A 72 3.22 15.07 46.41
C GLU A 72 4.02 14.49 45.21
N GLN A 73 5.35 14.45 45.31
CA GLN A 73 6.20 13.85 44.28
C GLN A 73 6.03 12.32 44.25
N SER A 74 5.88 11.70 45.44
CA SER A 74 5.58 10.28 45.57
C SER A 74 4.22 9.92 44.96
N GLU A 75 3.21 10.79 45.15
CA GLU A 75 1.88 10.63 44.56
C GLU A 75 1.90 10.73 43.02
N SER A 76 2.64 11.68 42.46
CA SER A 76 2.79 11.84 41.00
C SER A 76 3.49 10.63 40.36
N ILE A 77 4.50 10.07 41.03
CA ILE A 77 5.16 8.82 40.61
C ILE A 77 4.16 7.65 40.62
N ASN A 78 3.33 7.53 41.66
CA ASN A 78 2.28 6.52 41.73
C ASN A 78 1.22 6.71 40.62
N GLY A 79 0.89 7.96 40.27
CA GLY A 79 0.02 8.30 39.14
C GLY A 79 0.60 7.81 37.80
N LEU A 80 1.88 8.03 37.56
CA LEU A 80 2.58 7.50 36.38
C LEU A 80 2.57 5.96 36.35
N MET A 81 2.69 5.29 37.51
CA MET A 81 2.57 3.82 37.60
C MET A 81 1.16 3.32 37.25
N ALA A 82 0.13 4.01 37.72
CA ALA A 82 -1.26 3.67 37.41
C ALA A 82 -1.56 3.79 35.91
N ILE A 83 -1.12 4.88 35.28
CA ILE A 83 -1.27 5.11 33.83
C ILE A 83 -0.53 4.01 33.04
N ARG A 84 0.66 3.61 33.46
CA ARG A 84 1.40 2.51 32.80
C ARG A 84 0.75 1.15 32.98
N LYS A 85 0.11 0.91 34.14
CA LYS A 85 -0.68 -0.30 34.36
C LYS A 85 -1.90 -0.36 33.44
N GLN A 86 -2.53 0.79 33.18
CA GLN A 86 -3.63 0.94 32.23
C GLN A 86 -3.14 0.73 30.79
N GLN A 87 -2.05 1.36 30.36
CA GLN A 87 -1.45 1.14 29.02
C GLN A 87 -1.11 -0.33 28.79
N GLY A 88 -0.54 -1.01 29.78
CA GLY A 88 -0.24 -2.44 29.70
C GLY A 88 -1.48 -3.32 29.53
N SER A 89 -2.64 -2.89 30.04
CA SER A 89 -3.93 -3.57 29.83
C SER A 89 -4.45 -3.36 28.40
N VAL A 90 -4.37 -2.13 27.89
CA VAL A 90 -4.77 -1.79 26.51
C VAL A 90 -3.88 -2.54 25.49
N TRP A 91 -2.57 -2.65 25.76
CA TRP A 91 -1.66 -3.45 24.94
C TRP A 91 -1.91 -4.95 25.02
N GLU A 92 -2.34 -5.49 26.16
CA GLU A 92 -2.75 -6.89 26.27
C GLU A 92 -3.95 -7.17 25.36
N GLU A 93 -4.94 -6.29 25.35
CA GLU A 93 -6.12 -6.40 24.48
C GLU A 93 -5.74 -6.30 22.99
N LEU A 94 -4.87 -5.36 22.62
CA LEU A 94 -4.34 -5.21 21.26
C LEU A 94 -3.50 -6.41 20.83
N LEU A 95 -2.57 -6.87 21.68
CA LEU A 95 -1.72 -8.02 21.42
C LEU A 95 -2.56 -9.31 21.26
N MET A 96 -3.59 -9.48 22.10
CA MET A 96 -4.54 -10.58 21.93
C MET A 96 -5.25 -10.50 20.58
N LEU A 97 -5.70 -9.32 20.15
CA LEU A 97 -6.35 -9.13 18.85
C LEU A 97 -5.39 -9.39 17.69
N GLU A 98 -4.17 -8.85 17.73
CA GLU A 98 -3.14 -9.07 16.71
C GLU A 98 -2.75 -10.55 16.61
N MET A 99 -2.54 -11.23 17.75
CA MET A 99 -2.25 -12.66 17.77
C MET A 99 -3.43 -13.46 17.21
N ARG A 100 -4.67 -13.10 17.55
CA ARG A 100 -5.89 -13.71 17.01
C ARG A 100 -6.01 -13.55 15.49
N VAL A 101 -5.78 -12.34 14.97
CA VAL A 101 -5.76 -12.04 13.53
C VAL A 101 -4.65 -12.83 12.81
N LEU A 102 -3.43 -12.79 13.34
CA LEU A 102 -2.25 -13.48 12.78
C LEU A 102 -2.42 -15.02 12.80
N CYS A 103 -3.14 -15.54 13.79
CA CYS A 103 -3.41 -16.97 13.96
C CYS A 103 -4.72 -17.42 13.32
N LYS A 104 -5.44 -16.51 12.65
CA LYS A 104 -6.73 -16.79 11.98
C LYS A 104 -7.80 -17.33 12.95
N PHE A 105 -7.74 -16.88 14.19
CA PHE A 105 -8.60 -17.31 15.28
C PHE A 105 -9.29 -16.09 15.87
N LEU A 106 -10.55 -15.85 15.51
CA LEU A 106 -11.32 -14.72 16.03
C LEU A 106 -12.23 -15.20 17.18
N PRO A 107 -12.53 -14.34 18.16
CA PRO A 107 -13.31 -14.75 19.34
C PRO A 107 -14.75 -15.15 19.00
N GLU A 108 -15.45 -15.90 19.86
CA GLU A 108 -16.80 -16.46 19.59
C GLU A 108 -17.86 -15.42 19.16
N ASN A 109 -17.77 -14.18 19.67
CA ASN A 109 -18.60 -13.06 19.22
C ASN A 109 -18.41 -12.70 17.72
N PHE A 110 -17.33 -13.16 17.09
CA PHE A 110 -17.03 -13.02 15.66
C PHE A 110 -17.70 -14.12 14.80
N ASP A 111 -18.04 -15.27 15.38
CA ASP A 111 -18.83 -16.32 14.71
C ASP A 111 -20.30 -15.89 14.60
N HIS A 112 -20.80 -15.21 15.64
CA HIS A 112 -22.17 -14.70 15.67
C HIS A 112 -22.43 -13.53 14.72
N LEU A 113 -21.41 -12.90 14.14
CA LEU A 113 -21.61 -11.84 13.14
C LEU A 113 -22.40 -12.33 11.91
N LYS A 114 -22.29 -13.63 11.62
CA LYS A 114 -23.08 -14.34 10.61
C LYS A 114 -24.53 -14.58 11.04
N ASP A 115 -24.77 -14.63 12.36
CA ASP A 115 -26.09 -14.80 12.97
C ASP A 115 -26.80 -13.44 13.15
N TYR A 116 -26.05 -12.35 13.36
CA TYR A 116 -26.54 -10.97 13.53
C TYR A 116 -26.85 -10.27 12.19
N ILE A 117 -26.14 -10.58 11.11
CA ILE A 117 -26.52 -10.18 9.76
C ILE A 117 -27.67 -11.10 9.36
N ALA A 118 -28.89 -10.66 9.67
CA ALA A 118 -30.11 -11.45 9.68
C ALA A 118 -30.16 -12.60 8.65
N PRO A 119 -30.69 -13.78 9.03
CA PRO A 119 -31.03 -14.78 8.04
C PRO A 119 -32.18 -14.19 7.22
N ILE A 120 -31.90 -13.72 6.00
CA ILE A 120 -32.93 -13.82 4.96
C ILE A 120 -33.27 -15.31 4.97
N SER A 121 -34.48 -15.63 5.41
CA SER A 121 -34.98 -16.97 5.64
C SER A 121 -34.80 -17.82 4.38
N TYR A 122 -33.68 -18.53 4.29
CA TYR A 122 -33.44 -19.49 3.23
C TYR A 122 -34.19 -20.77 3.60
N SER A 123 -35.45 -20.87 3.18
CA SER A 123 -36.05 -22.17 2.89
C SER A 123 -35.08 -22.93 1.97
N PRO A 124 -34.95 -24.28 2.04
CA PRO A 124 -33.95 -25.02 1.27
C PRO A 124 -34.28 -24.94 -0.23
N LEU A 125 -33.87 -23.83 -0.85
CA LEU A 125 -34.18 -23.46 -2.20
C LEU A 125 -32.99 -23.84 -3.08
N ASN A 126 -33.33 -24.61 -4.12
CA ASN A 126 -32.52 -25.17 -5.19
C ASN A 126 -31.23 -24.41 -5.56
N ASN A 127 -30.26 -25.17 -6.10
CA ASN A 127 -29.04 -24.72 -6.78
C ASN A 127 -29.33 -23.90 -8.07
N ASN A 128 -30.23 -22.92 -8.00
CA ASN A 128 -30.51 -21.99 -9.07
C ASN A 128 -29.46 -20.86 -9.06
N PRO A 129 -28.94 -20.42 -10.22
CA PRO A 129 -28.02 -19.29 -10.35
C PRO A 129 -28.32 -18.07 -9.47
N LYS A 130 -29.58 -17.66 -9.32
CA LYS A 130 -29.98 -16.50 -8.50
C LYS A 130 -29.69 -16.70 -7.00
N SER A 131 -29.94 -17.88 -6.45
CA SER A 131 -29.69 -18.15 -5.03
C SER A 131 -28.20 -18.18 -4.70
N ILE A 132 -27.37 -18.59 -5.67
CA ILE A 132 -25.92 -18.65 -5.53
C ILE A 132 -25.31 -17.25 -5.64
N GLN A 133 -25.83 -16.40 -6.53
CA GLN A 133 -25.41 -15.00 -6.65
C GLN A 133 -25.74 -14.20 -5.38
N ILE A 134 -26.94 -14.38 -4.81
CA ILE A 134 -27.34 -13.78 -3.53
C ILE A 134 -26.45 -14.29 -2.40
N ARG A 135 -26.12 -15.59 -2.37
CA ARG A 135 -25.21 -16.16 -1.37
C ARG A 135 -23.79 -15.58 -1.48
N ASN A 136 -23.28 -15.36 -2.69
CA ASN A 136 -21.98 -14.71 -2.92
C ASN A 136 -22.00 -13.22 -2.50
N GLN A 137 -23.08 -12.49 -2.76
CA GLN A 137 -23.28 -11.13 -2.25
C GLN A 137 -23.33 -11.10 -0.72
N HIS A 138 -24.00 -12.07 -0.09
CA HIS A 138 -24.05 -12.18 1.37
C HIS A 138 -22.66 -12.50 1.96
N TYR A 139 -21.87 -13.38 1.32
CA TYR A 139 -20.47 -13.60 1.70
C TYR A 139 -19.62 -12.33 1.58
N LYS A 140 -19.82 -11.54 0.52
CA LYS A 140 -19.17 -10.22 0.35
C LYS A 140 -19.50 -9.27 1.50
N ILE A 141 -20.78 -9.13 1.85
CA ILE A 141 -21.25 -8.27 2.96
C ILE A 141 -20.62 -8.72 4.29
N ILE A 142 -20.60 -10.02 4.59
CA ILE A 142 -19.97 -10.54 5.81
C ILE A 142 -18.48 -10.21 5.84
N GLN A 143 -17.77 -10.35 4.71
CA GLN A 143 -16.34 -10.05 4.65
C GLN A 143 -16.07 -8.55 4.86
N GLU A 144 -16.86 -7.68 4.23
CA GLU A 144 -16.75 -6.23 4.39
C GLU A 144 -17.07 -5.79 5.83
N ALA A 145 -18.14 -6.32 6.42
CA ALA A 145 -18.50 -6.05 7.83
C ALA A 145 -17.40 -6.50 8.80
N LYS A 146 -16.77 -7.65 8.54
CA LYS A 146 -15.64 -8.16 9.34
C LYS A 146 -14.40 -7.26 9.23
N ARG A 147 -14.14 -6.69 8.05
CA ARG A 147 -13.04 -5.72 7.83
C ARG A 147 -13.30 -4.41 8.56
N GLU A 148 -14.49 -3.84 8.40
CA GLU A 148 -14.89 -2.59 9.06
C GLU A 148 -14.85 -2.72 10.58
N TRP A 149 -15.37 -3.83 11.13
CA TRP A 149 -15.34 -4.07 12.57
C TRP A 149 -13.90 -4.18 13.12
N LEU A 150 -12.99 -4.86 12.39
CA LEU A 150 -11.58 -4.93 12.76
C LEU A 150 -10.94 -3.54 12.77
N ASN A 151 -11.22 -2.72 11.76
CA ASN A 151 -10.74 -1.34 11.69
C ASN A 151 -11.29 -0.50 12.85
N CYS A 152 -12.58 -0.62 13.19
CA CYS A 152 -13.18 0.07 14.34
C CYS A 152 -12.49 -0.32 15.67
N PHE A 153 -12.20 -1.61 15.87
CA PHE A 153 -11.51 -2.08 17.07
C PHE A 153 -10.08 -1.55 17.16
N LEU A 154 -9.32 -1.60 16.07
CA LEU A 154 -7.96 -1.02 16.01
C LEU A 154 -7.98 0.48 16.30
N ASN A 155 -8.93 1.22 15.71
CA ASN A 155 -9.11 2.65 15.96
C ASN A 155 -9.48 2.96 17.42
N ALA A 156 -10.30 2.11 18.06
CA ALA A 156 -10.64 2.26 19.48
C ALA A 156 -9.43 2.04 20.40
N TYR A 157 -8.55 1.09 20.06
CA TYR A 157 -7.28 0.90 20.79
C TYR A 157 -6.34 2.08 20.63
N ASP A 158 -6.18 2.58 19.41
CA ASP A 158 -5.36 3.77 19.14
C ASP A 158 -5.88 5.00 19.91
N ALA A 159 -7.20 5.16 20.01
CA ALA A 159 -7.82 6.21 20.82
C ALA A 159 -7.50 6.07 22.32
N LYS A 160 -7.67 4.86 22.88
CA LYS A 160 -7.32 4.57 24.30
C LYS A 160 -5.83 4.80 24.59
N LEU A 161 -4.94 4.42 23.66
CA LEU A 161 -3.50 4.65 23.80
C LEU A 161 -3.15 6.14 23.76
N LYS A 162 -3.76 6.90 22.85
CA LYS A 162 -3.58 8.36 22.77
C LYS A 162 -4.07 9.06 24.05
N GLU A 163 -5.17 8.61 24.61
CA GLU A 163 -5.70 9.12 25.89
C GLU A 163 -4.74 8.84 27.04
N SER A 164 -4.26 7.61 27.18
CA SER A 164 -3.26 7.26 28.21
C SER A 164 -1.93 7.98 28.02
N ASP A 165 -1.48 8.21 26.78
CA ASP A 165 -0.28 9.00 26.49
C ASP A 165 -0.48 10.48 26.87
N GLN A 166 -1.68 11.02 26.70
CA GLN A 166 -2.00 12.37 27.15
C GLN A 166 -2.02 12.48 28.68
N GLN A 167 -2.63 11.51 29.37
CA GLN A 167 -2.59 11.43 30.84
C GLN A 167 -1.15 11.34 31.35
N TYR A 168 -0.32 10.53 30.69
CA TYR A 168 1.10 10.40 31.03
C TYR A 168 1.87 11.72 30.87
N ARG A 169 1.68 12.45 29.76
CA ARG A 169 2.29 13.77 29.54
C ARG A 169 1.86 14.78 30.61
N ASN A 170 0.58 14.78 30.99
CA ASN A 170 0.06 15.68 32.01
C ASN A 170 0.69 15.39 33.39
N GLU A 171 0.78 14.13 33.79
CA GLU A 171 1.40 13.73 35.08
C GLU A 171 2.92 13.98 35.10
N ILE A 172 3.62 13.77 33.98
CA ILE A 172 5.04 14.08 33.89
C ILE A 172 5.30 15.59 33.99
N GLY A 173 4.44 16.41 33.37
CA GLY A 173 4.53 17.87 33.45
C GLY A 173 4.26 18.41 34.86
N LYS A 174 3.36 17.77 35.62
CA LYS A 174 3.16 18.07 37.05
C LYS A 174 4.43 17.80 37.85
N LEU A 175 5.06 16.65 37.63
CA LEU A 175 6.31 16.27 38.29
C LEU A 175 7.47 17.23 37.93
N GLU A 176 7.57 17.66 36.66
CA GLU A 176 8.54 18.68 36.22
C GLU A 176 8.36 19.99 36.98
N THR A 177 7.12 20.47 37.07
CA THR A 177 6.79 21.73 37.74
C THR A 177 7.09 21.66 39.24
N GLN A 178 6.77 20.54 39.90
CA GLN A 178 7.08 20.29 41.31
C GLN A 178 8.60 20.26 41.58
N LEU A 179 9.39 19.68 40.68
CA LEU A 179 10.85 19.62 40.81
C LEU A 179 11.53 20.97 40.55
N LEU A 180 11.00 21.78 39.63
CA LEU A 180 11.47 23.14 39.35
C LEU A 180 11.20 24.11 40.51
N ASN A 181 10.02 24.02 41.13
CA ASN A 181 9.64 24.89 42.25
C ASN A 181 10.49 24.68 43.53
N ASN A 182 11.06 23.49 43.71
CA ASN A 182 11.91 23.13 44.85
C ASN A 182 13.41 23.50 44.68
N ARG A 183 13.75 24.39 43.73
CA ARG A 183 15.13 24.85 43.45
C ARG A 183 16.15 23.74 43.16
N ILE A 184 15.73 22.60 42.62
CA ILE A 184 16.65 21.59 42.10
C ILE A 184 17.17 22.10 40.76
N ALA A 185 18.41 22.60 40.74
CA ALA A 185 19.04 23.25 39.58
C ALA A 185 19.13 22.38 38.32
N ASP A 186 18.85 21.06 38.42
CA ASP A 186 18.89 20.09 37.33
C ASP A 186 17.54 19.35 37.10
N GLY A 187 16.41 19.87 37.63
CA GLY A 187 15.10 19.20 37.58
C GLY A 187 14.62 18.84 36.17
N SER A 188 14.87 19.69 35.18
CA SER A 188 14.54 19.44 33.76
C SER A 188 15.40 18.32 33.13
N SER A 189 16.67 18.19 33.53
CA SER A 189 17.58 17.12 33.10
C SER A 189 17.16 15.77 33.68
N VAL A 190 16.72 15.74 34.94
CA VAL A 190 16.22 14.51 35.58
C VAL A 190 14.92 14.05 34.93
N VAL A 191 13.94 14.92 34.73
CA VAL A 191 12.67 14.48 34.10
C VAL A 191 12.86 14.14 32.63
N LYS A 192 13.76 14.83 31.91
CA LYS A 192 14.15 14.42 30.56
C LYS A 192 14.80 13.04 30.53
N LYS A 193 15.70 12.73 31.47
CA LYS A 193 16.29 11.38 31.60
C LYS A 193 15.24 10.32 31.94
N ILE A 194 14.25 10.64 32.79
CA ILE A 194 13.12 9.75 33.09
C ILE A 194 12.30 9.52 31.81
N HIS A 195 11.90 10.59 31.13
CA HIS A 195 11.11 10.53 29.91
C HIS A 195 11.84 9.74 28.81
N ASP A 196 13.12 10.03 28.56
CA ASP A 196 13.93 9.39 27.52
C ASP A 196 14.21 7.92 27.85
N TYR A 197 14.49 7.59 29.12
CA TYR A 197 14.65 6.20 29.56
C TYR A 197 13.32 5.43 29.44
N MET A 198 12.21 6.03 29.86
CA MET A 198 10.89 5.39 29.83
C MET A 198 10.34 5.23 28.40
N ALA A 199 10.60 6.19 27.51
CA ALA A 199 10.30 6.10 26.09
C ALA A 199 11.15 5.01 25.42
N TYR A 200 12.48 5.01 25.66
CA TYR A 200 13.39 3.99 25.15
C TYR A 200 13.00 2.57 25.60
N GLN A 201 12.64 2.37 26.87
CA GLN A 201 12.21 1.06 27.36
C GLN A 201 10.84 0.67 26.77
N THR A 202 9.90 1.62 26.62
CA THR A 202 8.61 1.37 25.96
C THR A 202 8.81 0.88 24.53
N ASP A 203 9.69 1.52 23.76
CA ASP A 203 9.94 1.16 22.36
C ASP A 203 10.72 -0.15 22.23
N LYS A 204 11.71 -0.38 23.09
CA LYS A 204 12.43 -1.66 23.17
C LYS A 204 11.51 -2.81 23.55
N LEU A 205 10.48 -2.53 24.35
CA LEU A 205 9.47 -3.49 24.75
C LEU A 205 8.48 -3.82 23.63
N LYS A 206 7.96 -2.79 22.94
CA LYS A 206 7.17 -2.95 21.71
C LYS A 206 7.94 -3.79 20.69
N GLN A 207 9.22 -3.50 20.47
CA GLN A 207 10.09 -4.29 19.60
C GLN A 207 10.29 -5.72 20.08
N ASN A 208 10.52 -5.96 21.38
CA ASN A 208 10.69 -7.31 21.91
C ASN A 208 9.43 -8.18 21.79
N ILE A 209 8.26 -7.59 22.01
CA ILE A 209 6.96 -8.24 21.82
C ILE A 209 6.77 -8.57 20.34
N HIS A 210 6.95 -7.57 19.46
CA HIS A 210 6.84 -7.74 18.01
C HIS A 210 7.79 -8.84 17.46
N ASN A 211 9.05 -8.84 17.91
CA ASN A 211 10.06 -9.83 17.53
C ASN A 211 9.72 -11.25 18.02
N LYS A 212 9.08 -11.38 19.20
CA LYS A 212 8.61 -12.69 19.73
C LYS A 212 7.29 -13.14 19.11
N ILE A 213 6.39 -12.25 18.71
CA ILE A 213 5.20 -12.58 17.91
C ILE A 213 5.61 -13.26 16.61
N LEU A 214 6.66 -12.75 15.95
CA LEU A 214 7.20 -13.33 14.72
C LEU A 214 7.74 -14.75 14.91
N SER A 215 8.34 -15.07 16.06
CA SER A 215 8.79 -16.44 16.36
C SER A 215 7.64 -17.39 16.72
N PHE A 216 6.59 -16.90 17.37
CA PHE A 216 5.38 -17.66 17.70
C PHE A 216 4.47 -17.93 16.51
N ARG A 217 4.44 -17.03 15.51
CA ARG A 217 3.67 -17.15 14.28
C ARG A 217 3.86 -18.50 13.58
N GLY A 218 5.09 -19.02 13.55
CA GLY A 218 5.40 -20.31 12.93
C GLY A 218 4.73 -21.49 13.62
N ILE A 219 4.69 -21.48 14.95
CA ILE A 219 4.13 -22.57 15.78
C ILE A 219 2.60 -22.54 15.75
N LEU A 220 2.01 -21.34 15.85
CA LEU A 220 0.55 -21.15 15.85
C LEU A 220 -0.07 -21.49 14.49
N LEU A 221 0.57 -21.11 13.37
CA LEU A 221 0.14 -21.51 12.03
C LEU A 221 0.23 -23.03 11.81
N GLN A 222 1.26 -23.69 12.36
CA GLN A 222 1.40 -25.13 12.29
C GLN A 222 0.32 -25.87 13.09
N ASN A 223 -0.08 -25.34 14.24
CA ASN A 223 -1.12 -25.93 15.08
C ASN A 223 -2.53 -25.69 14.53
N HIS A 224 -2.84 -24.50 13.98
CA HIS A 224 -4.10 -24.26 13.27
C HIS A 224 -4.28 -25.20 12.06
N GLN A 225 -3.20 -25.52 11.35
CA GLN A 225 -3.24 -26.47 10.22
C GLN A 225 -3.60 -27.91 10.66
N ARG A 226 -3.28 -28.28 11.91
CA ARG A 226 -3.52 -29.61 12.52
C ARG A 226 -4.92 -29.78 13.13
N ILE A 227 -5.71 -28.72 13.27
CA ILE A 227 -7.10 -28.81 13.78
C ILE A 227 -8.01 -29.59 12.81
N SER A 228 -8.89 -30.42 13.38
CA SER A 228 -9.90 -31.24 12.69
C SER A 228 -10.70 -30.47 11.60
N PRO A 229 -11.02 -31.09 10.44
CA PRO A 229 -11.77 -30.47 9.35
C PRO A 229 -13.15 -29.89 9.72
N LYS A 230 -13.77 -30.38 10.81
CA LYS A 230 -15.06 -29.91 11.34
C LYS A 230 -14.96 -28.51 11.97
N ILE A 231 -13.80 -28.15 12.53
CA ILE A 231 -13.56 -26.88 13.25
C ILE A 231 -12.89 -25.82 12.34
N LYS A 232 -12.29 -26.23 11.21
CA LYS A 232 -11.78 -25.37 10.12
C LYS A 232 -12.86 -24.51 9.41
N ASN A 233 -14.07 -24.45 9.95
CA ASN A 233 -15.13 -23.56 9.46
C ASN A 233 -15.12 -22.19 10.16
N MET A 234 -14.26 -21.98 11.18
CA MET A 234 -14.06 -20.66 11.78
C MET A 234 -13.09 -19.85 10.92
N ILE A 235 -13.63 -18.72 10.46
CA ILE A 235 -13.17 -17.93 9.32
C ILE A 235 -12.05 -17.00 9.76
N GLY A 236 -10.85 -17.16 9.20
CA GLY A 236 -9.79 -16.17 9.30
C GLY A 236 -10.03 -14.99 8.36
N VAL A 237 -9.61 -13.79 8.76
CA VAL A 237 -9.49 -12.63 7.87
C VAL A 237 -8.30 -12.86 6.95
N SER A 238 -8.50 -13.60 5.87
CA SER A 238 -7.54 -13.75 4.77
C SER A 238 -8.20 -13.23 3.50
N PRO A 239 -7.43 -12.70 2.54
CA PRO A 239 -7.96 -12.35 1.22
C PRO A 239 -8.57 -13.54 0.51
N GLU A 240 -9.86 -13.79 0.70
CA GLU A 240 -10.59 -14.72 -0.15
C GLU A 240 -10.69 -14.13 -1.57
N PRO A 241 -10.59 -14.96 -2.62
CA PRO A 241 -10.77 -14.47 -3.98
C PRO A 241 -12.16 -13.85 -4.13
N TYR A 242 -12.27 -12.78 -4.91
CA TYR A 242 -13.56 -12.24 -5.31
C TYR A 242 -14.25 -13.20 -6.27
N LEU A 243 -15.49 -13.58 -5.98
CA LEU A 243 -16.24 -14.55 -6.77
C LEU A 243 -17.44 -13.89 -7.43
N ASP A 244 -17.41 -13.86 -8.76
CA ASP A 244 -18.55 -13.51 -9.58
C ASP A 244 -19.06 -14.79 -10.28
N LEU A 245 -19.53 -15.75 -9.47
CA LEU A 245 -19.92 -17.09 -9.90
C LEU A 245 -21.39 -17.39 -9.59
N THR A 246 -22.02 -18.17 -10.46
CA THR A 246 -23.40 -18.68 -10.28
C THR A 246 -23.45 -20.12 -9.76
N PHE A 247 -22.30 -20.75 -9.49
CA PHE A 247 -22.19 -22.10 -8.94
C PHE A 247 -20.87 -22.28 -8.16
N LYS A 248 -20.70 -23.42 -7.47
CA LYS A 248 -19.52 -23.71 -6.62
C LYS A 248 -18.56 -24.71 -7.31
N PRO A 249 -17.59 -24.25 -8.11
CA PRO A 249 -16.68 -25.12 -8.87
C PRO A 249 -15.59 -25.79 -8.03
N PHE A 250 -15.18 -25.20 -6.91
CA PHE A 250 -14.03 -25.65 -6.13
C PHE A 250 -14.43 -26.42 -4.87
N ASN A 251 -13.65 -27.45 -4.53
CA ASN A 251 -13.76 -28.13 -3.24
C ASN A 251 -13.08 -27.33 -2.11
N LYS A 252 -13.32 -27.70 -0.84
CA LYS A 252 -12.83 -26.98 0.34
C LYS A 252 -11.31 -26.73 0.32
N ARG A 253 -10.53 -27.67 -0.21
CA ARG A 253 -9.07 -27.55 -0.27
C ARG A 253 -8.59 -26.59 -1.36
N GLN A 254 -9.24 -26.61 -2.52
CA GLN A 254 -8.96 -25.66 -3.59
C GLN A 254 -9.38 -24.24 -3.21
N TRP A 255 -10.50 -24.11 -2.49
CA TRP A 255 -10.90 -22.86 -1.85
C TRP A 255 -9.81 -22.29 -0.97
N LEU A 256 -9.33 -23.11 -0.03
CA LEU A 256 -8.27 -22.71 0.88
C LEU A 256 -6.99 -22.30 0.12
N TYR A 257 -6.67 -22.99 -0.97
CA TYR A 257 -5.51 -22.65 -1.80
C TYR A 257 -5.67 -21.31 -2.55
N LEU A 258 -6.85 -21.01 -3.08
CA LEU A 258 -7.14 -19.75 -3.77
C LEU A 258 -7.15 -18.55 -2.82
N SER A 259 -7.66 -18.73 -1.59
CA SER A 259 -7.74 -17.68 -0.57
C SER A 259 -6.43 -17.44 0.18
N LEU A 260 -5.60 -18.46 0.35
CA LEU A 260 -4.36 -18.34 1.11
C LEU A 260 -3.13 -18.20 0.21
N GLY A 261 -3.29 -18.41 -1.09
CA GLY A 261 -2.19 -18.60 -2.02
C GLY A 261 -1.39 -19.87 -1.71
N PRO A 262 -0.33 -20.14 -2.50
CA PRO A 262 0.65 -21.14 -2.11
C PRO A 262 1.25 -20.79 -0.74
N SER A 263 1.35 -21.77 0.15
CA SER A 263 2.15 -21.59 1.37
C SER A 263 3.61 -21.47 0.92
N TYR A 264 4.14 -20.24 0.88
CA TYR A 264 5.47 -19.97 0.38
C TYR A 264 6.50 -20.94 0.95
N ILE A 265 6.98 -21.84 0.10
CA ILE A 265 8.30 -22.43 0.26
C ILE A 265 9.23 -21.31 -0.20
N ARG A 266 10.14 -20.86 0.66
CA ARG A 266 11.12 -19.84 0.23
C ARG A 266 11.91 -20.50 -0.90
N LEU A 267 11.93 -19.92 -2.11
CA LEU A 267 12.62 -20.55 -3.25
C LEU A 267 14.09 -20.87 -2.94
N ASN A 268 14.69 -20.12 -2.03
CA ASN A 268 16.05 -20.32 -1.61
C ASN A 268 16.23 -21.61 -0.80
N GLN A 269 15.20 -22.14 -0.13
CA GLN A 269 15.29 -23.30 0.78
C GLN A 269 15.52 -24.65 0.09
N SER A 270 16.08 -24.67 -1.11
CA SER A 270 16.26 -25.90 -1.85
C SER A 270 17.57 -25.89 -2.61
N ALA A 271 18.40 -26.90 -2.32
CA ALA A 271 19.57 -27.30 -3.09
C ALA A 271 19.17 -27.88 -4.47
N ILE A 272 18.31 -27.18 -5.22
CA ILE A 272 17.90 -27.57 -6.58
C ILE A 272 19.01 -27.24 -7.58
N ARG A 273 19.89 -26.28 -7.24
CA ARG A 273 21.00 -25.85 -8.09
C ARG A 273 22.33 -26.41 -7.57
N PRO A 274 23.33 -26.64 -8.44
CA PRO A 274 24.69 -26.98 -8.02
C PRO A 274 25.21 -25.98 -7.00
N ARG A 275 25.91 -26.47 -5.98
CA ARG A 275 26.42 -25.68 -4.85
C ARG A 275 27.17 -24.43 -5.29
N ASP A 276 28.05 -24.56 -6.28
CA ASP A 276 28.87 -23.45 -6.78
C ASP A 276 28.03 -22.30 -7.37
N GLN A 277 26.90 -22.60 -8.02
CA GLN A 277 25.97 -21.59 -8.53
C GLN A 277 25.22 -20.88 -7.40
N GLN A 278 24.88 -21.61 -6.34
CA GLN A 278 24.23 -21.05 -5.16
C GLN A 278 25.19 -20.15 -4.39
N GLU A 279 26.43 -20.59 -4.18
CA GLU A 279 27.48 -19.80 -3.53
C GLU A 279 27.74 -18.50 -4.31
N SER A 280 27.88 -18.58 -5.64
CA SER A 280 28.02 -17.40 -6.50
C SER A 280 26.84 -16.43 -6.38
N THR A 281 25.61 -16.96 -6.30
CA THR A 281 24.39 -16.15 -6.14
C THR A 281 24.37 -15.47 -4.78
N VAL A 282 24.66 -16.21 -3.70
CA VAL A 282 24.75 -15.67 -2.34
C VAL A 282 25.78 -14.56 -2.26
N THR A 283 26.98 -14.76 -2.80
CA THR A 283 28.02 -13.73 -2.83
C THR A 283 27.57 -12.47 -3.58
N LYS A 284 26.92 -12.64 -4.74
CA LYS A 284 26.44 -11.51 -5.54
C LYS A 284 25.30 -10.74 -4.86
N GLU A 285 24.35 -11.43 -4.24
CA GLU A 285 23.25 -10.82 -3.50
C GLU A 285 23.73 -10.12 -2.23
N HIS A 286 24.58 -10.79 -1.45
CA HIS A 286 25.20 -10.25 -0.25
C HIS A 286 25.93 -8.94 -0.56
N LYS A 287 26.85 -8.97 -1.54
CA LYS A 287 27.62 -7.79 -1.95
C LYS A 287 26.73 -6.63 -2.37
N ASN A 288 25.71 -6.88 -3.17
CA ASN A 288 24.80 -5.85 -3.67
C ASN A 288 23.98 -5.18 -2.56
N ILE A 289 23.47 -5.96 -1.60
CA ILE A 289 22.72 -5.43 -0.46
C ILE A 289 23.66 -4.64 0.45
N TYR A 290 24.84 -5.19 0.75
CA TYR A 290 25.86 -4.55 1.56
C TYR A 290 26.33 -3.22 0.97
N ASP A 291 26.69 -3.19 -0.32
CA ASP A 291 27.21 -2.00 -1.01
C ASP A 291 26.19 -0.85 -1.00
N LYS A 292 24.90 -1.16 -1.17
CA LYS A 292 23.82 -0.14 -1.13
C LYS A 292 23.63 0.46 0.26
N ILE A 293 23.71 -0.37 1.29
CA ILE A 293 23.59 0.10 2.68
C ILE A 293 24.83 0.92 3.04
N ALA A 294 26.02 0.43 2.70
CA ALA A 294 27.28 1.15 2.90
C ALA A 294 27.27 2.53 2.21
N GLN A 295 26.88 2.61 0.93
CA GLN A 295 26.78 3.87 0.17
C GLN A 295 25.78 4.88 0.78
N ARG A 296 24.64 4.41 1.27
CA ARG A 296 23.61 5.27 1.88
C ARG A 296 24.05 5.83 3.24
N HIS A 297 24.86 5.07 3.99
CA HIS A 297 25.46 5.55 5.23
C HIS A 297 26.59 6.55 5.01
N SER A 298 27.33 6.44 3.89
CA SER A 298 28.34 7.44 3.49
C SER A 298 27.74 8.81 3.13
N SER A 299 26.44 8.86 2.82
CA SER A 299 25.71 10.06 2.40
C SER A 299 24.75 10.61 3.47
N HIS A 300 24.75 10.02 4.68
CA HIS A 300 23.94 10.49 5.83
C HIS A 300 24.73 11.47 6.73
N PRO A 301 24.06 12.41 7.41
CA PRO A 301 24.71 13.47 8.21
C PRO A 301 25.54 12.98 9.41
N TYR A 302 25.49 11.69 9.76
CA TYR A 302 26.19 11.11 10.91
C TYR A 302 27.43 10.25 10.54
N ASN A 303 27.85 10.24 9.27
CA ASN A 303 29.10 9.68 8.75
C ASN A 303 29.66 8.45 9.51
N ILE A 304 28.95 7.31 9.42
CA ILE A 304 29.39 6.06 10.05
C ILE A 304 30.52 5.46 9.20
N PRO A 305 31.73 5.24 9.76
CA PRO A 305 32.87 4.70 8.99
C PRO A 305 32.55 3.34 8.37
N SER A 306 33.05 3.10 7.15
CA SER A 306 32.91 1.83 6.42
C SER A 306 33.51 0.62 7.17
N LYS A 307 34.38 0.86 8.15
CA LYS A 307 34.96 -0.14 9.06
C LYS A 307 34.22 -0.28 10.40
N SER A 308 33.04 0.34 10.56
CA SER A 308 32.29 0.25 11.81
C SER A 308 31.93 -1.20 12.14
N LEU A 309 32.03 -1.55 13.41
CA LEU A 309 31.71 -2.88 13.91
C LEU A 309 30.27 -3.30 13.56
N ILE A 310 29.35 -2.32 13.51
CA ILE A 310 27.93 -2.52 13.19
C ILE A 310 27.74 -2.96 11.73
N LEU A 311 28.43 -2.34 10.77
CA LEU A 311 28.35 -2.75 9.35
C LEU A 311 28.95 -4.13 9.14
N LYS A 312 30.03 -4.46 9.85
CA LYS A 312 30.64 -5.80 9.81
C LYS A 312 29.71 -6.86 10.40
N GLN A 313 29.06 -6.57 11.53
CA GLN A 313 28.05 -7.46 12.14
C GLN A 313 26.83 -7.65 11.24
N TYR A 314 26.32 -6.58 10.64
CA TYR A 314 25.24 -6.65 9.67
C TYR A 314 25.61 -7.51 8.45
N SER A 315 26.81 -7.28 7.88
CA SER A 315 27.33 -8.06 6.76
C SER A 315 27.38 -9.56 7.08
N ASN A 316 27.88 -9.91 8.27
CA ASN A 316 27.97 -11.30 8.71
C ASN A 316 26.58 -11.93 8.91
N HIS A 317 25.67 -11.25 9.61
CA HIS A 317 24.30 -11.74 9.80
C HIS A 317 23.53 -11.89 8.49
N LEU A 318 23.73 -10.97 7.54
CA LEU A 318 23.14 -11.06 6.22
C LEU A 318 23.69 -12.28 5.44
N LEU A 319 25.01 -12.50 5.48
CA LEU A 319 25.63 -13.64 4.84
C LEU A 319 25.16 -14.96 5.45
N GLU A 320 25.08 -15.03 6.78
CA GLU A 320 24.56 -16.17 7.51
C GLU A 320 23.09 -16.44 7.16
N TYR A 321 22.26 -15.39 7.11
CA TYR A 321 20.86 -15.50 6.70
C TYR A 321 20.71 -16.00 5.26
N LEU A 322 21.52 -15.50 4.33
CA LEU A 322 21.51 -15.93 2.92
C LEU A 322 21.99 -17.39 2.82
N ASN A 323 23.08 -17.76 3.48
CA ASN A 323 23.56 -19.14 3.51
C ASN A 323 22.52 -20.10 4.08
N ASN A 324 21.94 -19.78 5.23
CA ASN A 324 20.85 -20.56 5.83
C ASN A 324 19.63 -20.61 4.89
N SER A 325 19.35 -19.53 4.16
CA SER A 325 18.22 -19.51 3.23
C SER A 325 18.47 -20.38 2.01
N TYR A 326 19.69 -20.42 1.44
CA TYR A 326 20.04 -21.11 0.19
C TYR A 326 20.43 -22.58 0.35
N PHE A 327 21.03 -22.94 1.50
CA PHE A 327 21.61 -24.26 1.73
C PHE A 327 20.83 -25.13 2.71
N THR A 328 19.83 -24.61 3.41
CA THR A 328 18.94 -25.45 4.22
C THR A 328 18.08 -26.32 3.31
N PRO A 329 18.14 -27.66 3.39
CA PRO A 329 17.28 -28.53 2.60
C PRO A 329 15.81 -28.34 2.96
N LEU A 330 14.92 -28.48 1.97
CA LEU A 330 13.49 -28.57 2.25
C LEU A 330 13.21 -29.78 3.13
N SER A 331 12.48 -29.57 4.22
CA SER A 331 11.97 -30.70 5.00
C SER A 331 11.11 -31.60 4.11
N TYR A 332 11.12 -32.91 4.35
CA TYR A 332 10.28 -33.87 3.62
C TYR A 332 8.80 -33.43 3.59
N LYS A 333 8.33 -32.84 4.70
CA LYS A 333 6.98 -32.27 4.81
C LYS A 333 6.74 -31.10 3.84
N ASP A 334 7.71 -30.21 3.67
CA ASP A 334 7.59 -29.09 2.74
C ASP A 334 7.69 -29.55 1.27
N GLN A 335 8.49 -30.57 0.98
CA GLN A 335 8.55 -31.20 -0.36
C GLN A 335 7.20 -31.83 -0.73
N LEU A 336 6.60 -32.63 0.16
CA LEU A 336 5.28 -33.20 -0.05
C LEU A 336 4.21 -32.11 -0.24
N ARG A 337 4.29 -31.04 0.57
CA ARG A 337 3.40 -29.88 0.44
C ARG A 337 3.56 -29.19 -0.92
N ALA A 338 4.79 -29.02 -1.42
CA ALA A 338 5.06 -28.44 -2.74
C ALA A 338 4.36 -29.24 -3.85
N ILE A 339 4.51 -30.56 -3.81
CA ILE A 339 3.92 -31.50 -4.77
C ILE A 339 2.39 -31.44 -4.69
N GLU A 340 1.82 -31.43 -3.48
CA GLU A 340 0.38 -31.27 -3.26
C GLU A 340 -0.16 -29.96 -3.85
N GLN A 341 0.54 -28.86 -3.63
CA GLN A 341 0.15 -27.54 -4.10
C GLN A 341 0.24 -27.45 -5.62
N ALA A 342 1.29 -27.98 -6.24
CA ALA A 342 1.42 -28.08 -7.69
C ALA A 342 0.25 -28.88 -8.31
N LYS A 343 -0.10 -30.03 -7.70
CA LYS A 343 -1.27 -30.83 -8.10
C LYS A 343 -2.59 -30.03 -7.96
N THR A 344 -2.71 -29.27 -6.87
CA THR A 344 -3.90 -28.45 -6.59
C THR A 344 -4.04 -27.33 -7.63
N THR A 345 -2.95 -26.64 -7.98
CA THR A 345 -2.90 -25.63 -9.05
C THR A 345 -3.27 -26.22 -10.40
N ALA A 346 -2.72 -27.39 -10.76
CA ALA A 346 -3.08 -28.08 -12.00
C ALA A 346 -4.58 -28.42 -12.06
N TYR A 347 -5.16 -28.86 -10.95
CA TYR A 347 -6.59 -29.15 -10.90
C TYR A 347 -7.46 -27.89 -10.97
N ILE A 348 -7.08 -26.80 -10.29
CA ILE A 348 -7.76 -25.51 -10.40
C ILE A 348 -7.76 -25.04 -11.86
N ARG A 349 -6.63 -25.12 -12.57
CA ARG A 349 -6.56 -24.78 -14.00
C ARG A 349 -7.51 -25.63 -14.85
N LYS A 350 -7.62 -26.94 -14.55
CA LYS A 350 -8.59 -27.82 -15.22
C LYS A 350 -10.03 -27.40 -14.95
N ILE A 351 -10.38 -27.03 -13.71
CA ILE A 351 -11.71 -26.50 -13.37
C ILE A 351 -12.00 -25.23 -14.15
N LEU A 352 -11.08 -24.26 -14.11
CA LEU A 352 -11.26 -22.97 -14.78
C LEU A 352 -11.56 -23.17 -16.27
N LYS A 353 -10.80 -24.04 -16.94
CA LYS A 353 -11.02 -24.40 -18.35
C LYS A 353 -12.33 -25.16 -18.57
N LYS A 354 -12.66 -26.14 -17.72
CA LYS A 354 -13.89 -26.94 -17.84
C LYS A 354 -15.15 -26.08 -17.76
N HIS A 355 -15.09 -25.03 -16.96
CA HIS A 355 -16.25 -24.20 -16.63
C HIS A 355 -16.22 -22.80 -17.26
N ASN A 356 -15.30 -22.53 -18.19
CA ASN A 356 -15.10 -21.21 -18.82
C ASN A 356 -15.05 -20.08 -17.79
N LEU A 357 -14.18 -20.24 -16.79
CA LEU A 357 -13.97 -19.26 -15.74
C LEU A 357 -12.65 -18.52 -15.97
N ILE A 358 -12.70 -17.21 -15.75
CA ILE A 358 -11.54 -16.33 -15.86
C ILE A 358 -10.94 -16.07 -14.47
N LEU A 359 -9.61 -16.12 -14.39
CA LEU A 359 -8.83 -15.71 -13.21
C LEU A 359 -8.11 -14.40 -13.54
N ARG A 360 -8.33 -13.36 -12.74
CA ARG A 360 -7.68 -12.03 -12.89
C ARG A 360 -7.19 -11.50 -11.57
N ILE A 361 -6.25 -10.55 -11.61
CA ILE A 361 -5.84 -9.79 -10.43
C ILE A 361 -6.73 -8.54 -10.36
N THR A 362 -7.31 -8.27 -9.20
CA THR A 362 -8.13 -7.07 -8.96
C THR A 362 -7.30 -5.79 -9.00
N ASP A 363 -7.92 -4.69 -9.42
CA ASP A 363 -7.25 -3.39 -9.64
C ASP A 363 -6.56 -2.83 -8.38
N LYS A 364 -7.26 -2.80 -7.23
CA LYS A 364 -6.78 -2.16 -5.99
C LYS A 364 -6.49 -3.11 -4.82
N GLY A 365 -7.04 -4.32 -4.85
CA GLY A 365 -6.90 -5.28 -3.76
C GLY A 365 -5.77 -6.29 -3.97
N HIS A 366 -5.24 -6.40 -5.20
CA HIS A 366 -4.31 -7.45 -5.60
C HIS A 366 -4.81 -8.88 -5.31
N HIS A 367 -6.12 -9.05 -5.08
CA HIS A 367 -6.81 -10.32 -4.94
C HIS A 367 -7.01 -11.01 -6.27
N PHE A 368 -7.26 -12.31 -6.21
CA PHE A 368 -7.78 -13.04 -7.35
C PHE A 368 -9.28 -12.77 -7.51
N TYR A 369 -9.68 -12.36 -8.70
CA TYR A 369 -11.05 -12.40 -9.17
C TYR A 369 -11.26 -13.69 -9.94
N ILE A 370 -12.33 -14.42 -9.63
CA ILE A 370 -12.80 -15.57 -10.40
C ILE A 370 -14.24 -15.30 -10.82
N GLY A 371 -14.47 -15.25 -12.12
CA GLY A 371 -15.80 -15.04 -12.68
C GLY A 371 -16.03 -15.84 -13.95
N SER A 372 -17.26 -15.83 -14.45
CA SER A 372 -17.55 -16.36 -15.79
C SER A 372 -16.78 -15.55 -16.84
N GLU A 373 -16.15 -16.23 -17.79
CA GLU A 373 -15.52 -15.60 -18.95
C GLU A 373 -16.54 -14.81 -19.77
N THR A 374 -17.73 -15.37 -20.01
CA THR A 374 -18.81 -14.70 -20.76
C THR A 374 -19.27 -13.40 -20.11
N GLU A 375 -19.52 -13.38 -18.80
CA GLU A 375 -19.94 -12.16 -18.11
C GLU A 375 -18.80 -11.13 -18.02
N PHE A 376 -17.56 -11.58 -17.89
CA PHE A 376 -16.41 -10.69 -17.93
C PHE A 376 -16.25 -10.03 -19.30
N GLU A 377 -16.40 -10.79 -20.39
CA GLU A 377 -16.35 -10.24 -21.75
C GLU A 377 -17.48 -9.24 -22.02
N LYS A 378 -18.69 -9.45 -21.48
CA LYS A 378 -19.76 -8.44 -21.57
C LYS A 378 -19.36 -7.10 -20.94
N LYS A 379 -18.67 -7.14 -19.78
CA LYS A 379 -18.16 -5.91 -19.13
C LYS A 379 -17.08 -5.23 -19.98
N VAL A 380 -16.27 -6.00 -20.70
CA VAL A 380 -15.27 -5.47 -21.63
C VAL A 380 -15.93 -4.86 -22.87
N GLN A 381 -16.94 -5.51 -23.46
CA GLN A 381 -17.67 -4.96 -24.59
C GLN A 381 -18.40 -3.67 -24.22
N LYS A 382 -19.06 -3.65 -23.07
CA LYS A 382 -19.65 -2.41 -22.53
C LYS A 382 -18.61 -1.30 -22.40
N PHE A 383 -17.39 -1.61 -21.94
CA PHE A 383 -16.31 -0.62 -21.88
C PHE A 383 -15.89 -0.11 -23.27
N PHE A 384 -15.85 -0.98 -24.29
CA PHE A 384 -15.58 -0.57 -25.67
C PHE A 384 -16.69 0.32 -26.23
N GLU A 385 -17.95 -0.03 -25.99
CA GLU A 385 -19.13 0.75 -26.40
C GLU A 385 -19.18 2.12 -25.70
N ASP A 386 -19.02 2.14 -24.37
CA ASP A 386 -19.08 3.36 -23.56
C ASP A 386 -17.98 4.37 -23.93
N THR A 387 -16.81 3.90 -24.38
CA THR A 387 -15.67 4.76 -24.72
C THR A 387 -15.55 5.07 -26.20
N ASN A 388 -16.05 4.17 -27.08
CA ASN A 388 -15.86 4.20 -28.52
C ASN A 388 -14.39 4.48 -28.95
N ALA A 389 -13.44 4.04 -28.12
CA ALA A 389 -12.02 4.42 -28.25
C ALA A 389 -11.21 3.45 -29.10
N PHE A 390 -11.79 2.32 -29.49
CA PHE A 390 -11.09 1.21 -30.14
C PHE A 390 -11.81 0.79 -31.42
N MET A 391 -11.02 0.54 -32.46
CA MET A 391 -11.49 0.10 -33.77
C MET A 391 -10.89 -1.27 -34.08
N GLU A 392 -11.71 -2.26 -34.39
CA GLU A 392 -11.23 -3.59 -34.80
C GLU A 392 -10.57 -3.51 -36.19
N LEU A 393 -9.43 -4.18 -36.35
CA LEU A 393 -8.71 -4.30 -37.61
C LEU A 393 -8.76 -5.75 -38.11
N SER A 394 -8.92 -5.93 -39.43
CA SER A 394 -8.97 -7.24 -40.07
C SER A 394 -7.59 -7.84 -40.37
N VAL A 395 -6.55 -7.00 -40.46
CA VAL A 395 -5.19 -7.39 -40.85
C VAL A 395 -4.21 -6.93 -39.79
N ASN A 396 -3.14 -7.71 -39.58
CA ASN A 396 -2.06 -7.36 -38.66
C ASN A 396 -1.14 -6.28 -39.27
N PRO A 397 -1.14 -5.03 -38.73
CA PRO A 397 -0.40 -3.92 -39.31
C PRO A 397 1.02 -3.79 -38.73
N LEU A 398 1.54 -4.78 -37.99
CA LEU A 398 2.81 -4.66 -37.26
C LEU A 398 3.96 -4.20 -38.17
N LYS A 399 4.12 -4.84 -39.33
CA LYS A 399 5.20 -4.50 -40.28
C LYS A 399 5.03 -3.09 -40.83
N GLU A 400 3.81 -2.70 -41.17
CA GLU A 400 3.50 -1.36 -41.68
C GLU A 400 3.81 -0.28 -40.64
N ILE A 401 3.43 -0.51 -39.38
CA ILE A 401 3.73 0.39 -38.25
C ILE A 401 5.24 0.49 -38.02
N GLN A 402 5.94 -0.65 -38.01
CA GLN A 402 7.40 -0.67 -37.87
C GLN A 402 8.08 0.14 -38.97
N ASP A 403 7.72 -0.11 -40.23
CA ASP A 403 8.31 0.61 -41.37
C ASP A 403 7.97 2.11 -41.30
N LYS A 404 6.74 2.48 -40.92
CA LYS A 404 6.33 3.88 -40.73
C LYS A 404 7.13 4.59 -39.63
N VAL A 405 7.35 3.93 -38.49
CA VAL A 405 8.16 4.47 -37.38
C VAL A 405 9.61 4.67 -37.83
N ILE A 406 10.20 3.66 -38.47
CA ILE A 406 11.60 3.69 -38.89
C ILE A 406 11.84 4.75 -39.95
N GLN A 407 11.02 4.77 -41.01
CA GLN A 407 11.09 5.81 -42.06
C GLN A 407 10.91 7.22 -41.49
N SER A 408 10.04 7.37 -40.49
CA SER A 408 9.87 8.66 -39.81
C SER A 408 11.15 9.09 -39.09
N LEU A 409 11.81 8.19 -38.36
CA LEU A 409 13.06 8.47 -37.66
C LEU A 409 14.23 8.72 -38.63
N ASP A 410 14.32 7.94 -39.71
CA ASP A 410 15.32 8.10 -40.77
C ASP A 410 15.22 9.50 -41.39
N ARG A 411 14.01 9.88 -41.82
CA ARG A 411 13.74 11.20 -42.39
C ARG A 411 14.09 12.35 -41.43
N LEU A 412 13.77 12.19 -40.15
CA LEU A 412 14.11 13.20 -39.13
C LEU A 412 15.63 13.31 -38.93
N ARG A 413 16.34 12.19 -39.04
CA ARG A 413 17.80 12.14 -38.92
C ARG A 413 18.49 12.75 -40.15
N GLU A 414 18.03 12.43 -41.36
CA GLU A 414 18.51 12.99 -42.63
C GLU A 414 18.35 14.52 -42.65
N LYS A 415 17.19 15.01 -42.22
CA LYS A 415 16.92 16.46 -42.09
C LYS A 415 17.64 17.13 -40.92
N LYS A 416 18.46 16.40 -40.16
CA LYS A 416 19.20 16.89 -38.97
C LYS A 416 18.29 17.51 -37.90
N LEU A 417 17.01 17.07 -37.82
CA LEU A 417 16.05 17.51 -36.81
C LEU A 417 16.25 16.77 -35.47
N ILE A 418 16.91 15.61 -35.50
CA ILE A 418 17.32 14.82 -34.34
C ILE A 418 18.80 14.41 -34.43
N LEU A 419 19.43 14.26 -33.27
CA LEU A 419 20.82 13.82 -33.10
C LEU A 419 20.95 12.29 -33.19
N VAL A 420 22.17 11.79 -33.45
CA VAL A 420 22.46 10.35 -33.55
C VAL A 420 22.00 9.58 -32.31
N TRP A 421 22.33 10.09 -31.12
CA TRP A 421 21.99 9.43 -29.87
C TRP A 421 20.46 9.41 -29.63
N GLN A 422 19.73 10.44 -30.09
CA GLN A 422 18.26 10.49 -30.00
C GLN A 422 17.63 9.47 -30.93
N TYR A 423 18.12 9.42 -32.18
CA TYR A 423 17.73 8.41 -33.16
C TYR A 423 17.96 6.98 -32.64
N ASN A 424 19.17 6.68 -32.16
CA ASN A 424 19.52 5.36 -31.61
C ASN A 424 18.66 4.99 -30.40
N LYS A 425 18.31 5.97 -29.56
CA LYS A 425 17.47 5.75 -28.37
C LYS A 425 16.00 5.50 -28.72
N MET A 426 15.49 6.09 -29.81
CA MET A 426 14.11 5.95 -30.26
C MET A 426 13.87 4.79 -31.22
N MET A 427 14.92 4.30 -31.89
CA MET A 427 14.82 3.23 -32.89
C MET A 427 14.27 1.94 -32.28
N PRO A 428 13.21 1.32 -32.84
CA PRO A 428 12.75 0.01 -32.40
C PRO A 428 13.68 -1.12 -32.87
N ASP A 429 13.72 -2.21 -32.10
CA ASP A 429 14.37 -3.46 -32.51
C ASP A 429 13.39 -4.26 -33.39
N ARG A 430 13.63 -4.29 -34.71
CA ARG A 430 12.77 -5.00 -35.68
C ARG A 430 12.56 -6.47 -35.31
N THR A 431 13.53 -7.13 -34.69
CA THR A 431 13.49 -8.58 -34.38
C THR A 431 12.69 -8.90 -33.13
N LYS A 432 12.50 -7.91 -32.26
CA LYS A 432 11.78 -8.07 -30.97
C LYS A 432 10.46 -7.34 -30.92
N SER A 433 10.10 -6.59 -31.96
CA SER A 433 8.86 -5.82 -31.93
C SER A 433 7.65 -6.74 -32.07
N GLU A 434 6.61 -6.46 -31.31
CA GLU A 434 5.31 -7.13 -31.38
C GLU A 434 4.19 -6.11 -31.16
N LEU A 435 2.95 -6.49 -31.51
CA LEU A 435 1.79 -5.69 -31.14
C LEU A 435 1.64 -5.67 -29.62
N ALA A 436 1.15 -4.56 -29.08
CA ALA A 436 0.86 -4.48 -27.66
C ALA A 436 -0.22 -5.49 -27.24
N HIS A 437 -0.27 -5.83 -25.96
CA HIS A 437 -1.28 -6.73 -25.42
C HIS A 437 -2.20 -5.99 -24.45
N LEU A 438 -3.49 -5.92 -24.76
CA LEU A 438 -4.49 -5.36 -23.87
C LEU A 438 -5.03 -6.46 -22.94
N TYR A 439 -5.16 -6.15 -21.66
CA TYR A 439 -5.87 -6.96 -20.70
C TYR A 439 -6.65 -6.08 -19.72
N PHE A 440 -7.53 -6.70 -18.94
CA PHE A 440 -8.43 -5.99 -18.04
C PHE A 440 -8.33 -6.48 -16.61
N ASN A 441 -8.26 -5.53 -15.67
CA ASN A 441 -8.32 -5.78 -14.23
C ASN A 441 -9.70 -5.38 -13.67
N PRO A 442 -10.38 -6.25 -12.90
CA PRO A 442 -11.69 -5.93 -12.31
C PRO A 442 -11.55 -4.95 -11.13
N LYS A 443 -12.38 -3.91 -11.13
CA LYS A 443 -12.50 -2.92 -10.05
C LYS A 443 -13.52 -3.39 -9.01
N THR A 444 -13.17 -4.40 -8.22
CA THR A 444 -14.06 -5.05 -7.21
C THR A 444 -14.58 -4.15 -6.09
N HIS A 445 -13.99 -2.95 -5.94
CA HIS A 445 -14.38 -1.92 -4.99
C HIS A 445 -15.41 -0.92 -5.56
N LYS A 446 -15.82 -1.05 -6.82
CA LYS A 446 -16.91 -0.28 -7.43
C LYS A 446 -18.13 -1.20 -7.66
N GLU A 447 -19.33 -0.61 -7.65
CA GLU A 447 -20.57 -1.29 -8.04
C GLU A 447 -20.45 -1.88 -9.46
N ASP A 448 -21.12 -3.00 -9.75
CA ASP A 448 -21.05 -3.78 -11.00
C ASP A 448 -19.66 -4.33 -11.41
N ILE A 449 -18.60 -4.01 -10.67
CA ILE A 449 -17.23 -4.47 -10.90
C ILE A 449 -16.77 -4.10 -12.33
N PRO A 450 -16.73 -2.81 -12.70
CA PRO A 450 -16.22 -2.38 -13.99
C PRO A 450 -14.78 -2.82 -14.20
N VAL A 451 -14.35 -2.84 -15.46
CA VAL A 451 -13.00 -3.25 -15.84
C VAL A 451 -12.07 -2.04 -16.00
N ARG A 452 -10.78 -2.23 -15.73
CA ARG A 452 -9.71 -1.28 -16.04
C ARG A 452 -8.85 -1.84 -17.17
N PRO A 453 -8.75 -1.18 -18.33
CA PRO A 453 -7.83 -1.59 -19.38
C PRO A 453 -6.38 -1.36 -18.93
N ILE A 454 -5.50 -2.32 -19.19
CA ILE A 454 -4.06 -2.19 -19.04
C ILE A 454 -3.41 -2.71 -20.31
N GLU A 455 -2.56 -1.89 -20.90
CA GLU A 455 -1.89 -2.22 -22.14
C GLU A 455 -0.41 -2.49 -21.88
N ASN A 456 0.05 -3.68 -22.24
CA ASN A 456 1.46 -4.03 -22.23
C ASN A 456 2.09 -3.62 -23.55
N THR A 457 2.87 -2.54 -23.54
CA THR A 457 3.53 -1.96 -24.71
C THR A 457 5.02 -2.27 -24.76
N ILE A 458 5.59 -3.14 -23.90
CA ILE A 458 7.05 -3.29 -23.73
C ILE A 458 7.82 -3.44 -25.06
N HIS A 459 7.23 -4.13 -26.03
CA HIS A 459 7.82 -4.43 -27.33
C HIS A 459 7.11 -3.76 -28.52
N ALA A 460 6.18 -2.81 -28.27
CA ALA A 460 5.53 -2.08 -29.34
C ALA A 460 6.53 -1.19 -30.12
N PRO A 461 6.38 -1.00 -31.44
CA PRO A 461 7.30 -0.20 -32.26
C PRO A 461 7.48 1.26 -31.78
N THR A 462 6.50 1.82 -31.09
CA THR A 462 6.49 3.22 -30.61
C THR A 462 7.02 3.39 -29.18
N THR A 463 7.34 2.29 -28.48
CA THR A 463 7.67 2.33 -27.04
C THR A 463 8.93 3.11 -26.72
N ASN A 464 9.94 3.01 -27.57
CA ASN A 464 11.18 3.76 -27.38
C ASN A 464 10.98 5.26 -27.60
N ILE A 465 10.13 5.65 -28.56
CA ILE A 465 9.71 7.05 -28.76
C ILE A 465 8.93 7.54 -27.54
N SER A 466 7.96 6.76 -27.04
CA SER A 466 7.18 7.10 -25.84
C SER A 466 8.08 7.33 -24.61
N LYS A 467 9.05 6.44 -24.37
CA LYS A 467 10.02 6.61 -23.27
C LYS A 467 10.85 7.88 -23.45
N PHE A 468 11.38 8.09 -24.65
CA PHE A 468 12.20 9.26 -24.95
C PHE A 468 11.43 10.57 -24.74
N LEU A 469 10.21 10.69 -25.30
CA LEU A 469 9.37 11.88 -25.12
C LEU A 469 9.04 12.14 -23.66
N SER A 470 8.66 11.09 -22.92
CA SER A 470 8.40 11.18 -21.48
C SER A 470 9.59 11.71 -20.71
N GLU A 471 10.81 11.22 -20.99
CA GLU A 471 12.03 11.65 -20.32
C GLU A 471 12.38 13.13 -20.57
N ILE A 472 12.10 13.65 -21.77
CA ILE A 472 12.47 15.03 -22.12
C ILE A 472 11.39 16.05 -21.77
N ILE A 473 10.11 15.65 -21.71
CA ILE A 473 8.98 16.57 -21.48
C ILE A 473 8.50 16.54 -20.02
N SER A 474 8.49 15.39 -19.33
CA SER A 474 7.99 15.33 -17.94
C SER A 474 8.70 16.29 -16.99
N PRO A 475 10.05 16.43 -17.03
CA PRO A 475 10.75 17.39 -16.18
C PRO A 475 10.35 18.85 -16.44
N ILE A 476 9.94 19.18 -17.67
CA ILE A 476 9.42 20.51 -18.01
C ILE A 476 8.06 20.70 -17.37
N PHE A 477 7.17 19.71 -17.49
CA PHE A 477 5.87 19.73 -16.82
C PHE A 477 6.02 19.90 -15.30
N ASP A 478 6.83 19.06 -14.66
CA ASP A 478 7.02 19.09 -13.21
C ASP A 478 7.58 20.45 -12.74
N SER A 479 8.51 21.03 -13.51
CA SER A 479 9.07 22.34 -13.20
C SER A 479 8.08 23.49 -13.37
N LYS A 480 7.16 23.42 -14.34
CA LYS A 480 6.24 24.52 -14.67
C LYS A 480 4.89 24.43 -13.97
N CYS A 481 4.47 23.23 -13.59
CA CYS A 481 3.14 22.97 -13.04
C CYS A 481 3.14 22.55 -11.57
N GLY A 482 4.29 22.60 -10.89
CA GLY A 482 4.44 22.20 -9.49
C GLY A 482 3.51 22.92 -8.50
N SER A 483 3.07 24.16 -8.78
CA SER A 483 2.12 24.89 -7.93
C SER A 483 0.70 24.31 -7.92
N THR A 484 0.34 23.53 -8.94
CA THR A 484 -0.99 22.92 -9.08
C THR A 484 -0.94 21.39 -8.98
N THR A 485 0.26 20.82 -8.82
CA THR A 485 0.50 19.38 -8.83
C THR A 485 0.81 18.91 -7.43
N VAL A 486 0.05 17.93 -6.96
CA VAL A 486 0.33 17.18 -5.73
C VAL A 486 1.10 15.93 -6.13
N ILE A 487 2.16 15.59 -5.38
CA ILE A 487 3.01 14.42 -5.67
C ILE A 487 2.74 13.24 -4.74
N ASP A 488 2.32 13.53 -3.51
CA ASP A 488 1.98 12.56 -2.48
C ASP A 488 1.17 13.24 -1.34
N GLY A 489 0.67 12.44 -0.41
CA GLY A 489 -0.07 12.96 0.74
C GLY A 489 0.74 13.93 1.63
N VAL A 490 2.04 13.69 1.81
CA VAL A 490 2.89 14.55 2.67
C VAL A 490 3.05 15.94 2.06
N SER A 491 3.23 16.01 0.74
CA SER A 491 3.29 17.26 -0.03
C SER A 491 1.98 18.03 0.08
N LEU A 492 0.84 17.34 0.01
CA LEU A 492 -0.47 17.96 0.20
C LEU A 492 -0.59 18.59 1.59
N ILE A 493 -0.23 17.88 2.66
CA ILE A 493 -0.28 18.42 4.03
C ILE A 493 0.62 19.68 4.14
N LYS A 494 1.80 19.67 3.53
CA LYS A 494 2.70 20.83 3.54
C LYS A 494 2.05 22.04 2.87
N GLU A 495 1.40 21.86 1.71
CA GLU A 495 0.71 22.96 1.04
C GLU A 495 -0.54 23.43 1.79
N LEU A 496 -1.33 22.51 2.36
CA LEU A 496 -2.48 22.86 3.19
C LEU A 496 -2.07 23.65 4.44
N ASN A 497 -0.92 23.33 5.05
CA ASN A 497 -0.38 24.13 6.16
C ASN A 497 -0.03 25.57 5.72
N LYS A 498 0.43 25.78 4.49
CA LYS A 498 0.63 27.14 3.96
C LYS A 498 -0.71 27.86 3.76
N TYR A 499 -1.73 27.15 3.29
CA TYR A 499 -3.09 27.68 3.15
C TYR A 499 -3.69 28.08 4.51
N ILE A 500 -3.52 27.25 5.55
CA ILE A 500 -3.97 27.54 6.93
C ILE A 500 -3.27 28.79 7.48
N ARG A 501 -1.96 28.96 7.26
CA ARG A 501 -1.22 30.16 7.70
C ARG A 501 -1.71 31.47 7.08
N LYS A 502 -2.48 31.41 5.98
CA LYS A 502 -3.10 32.58 5.34
C LYS A 502 -4.46 32.94 5.95
N ASP A 503 -4.88 32.28 7.03
CA ASP A 503 -6.18 32.48 7.69
C ASP A 503 -7.40 32.20 6.78
N LEU A 504 -7.21 31.33 5.78
CA LEU A 504 -8.24 30.96 4.82
C LEU A 504 -8.99 29.68 5.22
N PHE A 505 -8.48 28.92 6.19
CA PHE A 505 -9.09 27.68 6.65
C PHE A 505 -10.08 27.97 7.78
N LYS A 506 -11.37 27.91 7.47
CA LYS A 506 -12.49 28.31 8.32
C LYS A 506 -13.24 27.09 8.89
N PRO A 507 -14.02 27.26 9.97
CA PRO A 507 -14.93 26.22 10.46
C PRO A 507 -15.92 25.71 9.40
N SER A 508 -16.29 26.55 8.44
CA SER A 508 -17.19 26.23 7.33
C SER A 508 -16.47 25.74 6.06
N THR A 509 -15.13 25.63 6.06
CA THR A 509 -14.40 25.17 4.85
C THR A 509 -14.84 23.76 4.49
N LEU A 510 -15.30 23.61 3.25
CA LEU A 510 -15.62 22.34 2.62
C LEU A 510 -14.40 21.81 1.87
N PHE A 511 -14.27 20.49 1.84
CA PHE A 511 -13.37 19.79 0.95
C PHE A 511 -14.14 19.23 -0.23
N CYS A 512 -13.48 19.26 -1.38
CA CYS A 512 -14.00 18.70 -2.61
C CYS A 512 -12.94 17.80 -3.24
N THR A 513 -13.29 16.53 -3.46
CA THR A 513 -12.46 15.61 -4.24
C THR A 513 -13.13 15.33 -5.59
N LEU A 514 -12.35 15.36 -6.67
CA LEU A 514 -12.81 15.05 -8.02
C LEU A 514 -12.01 13.87 -8.59
N ASP A 515 -12.68 12.92 -9.22
CA ASP A 515 -12.10 11.82 -10.01
C ASP A 515 -12.48 12.01 -11.48
N ILE A 516 -11.49 12.02 -12.38
CA ILE A 516 -11.73 12.12 -13.82
C ILE A 516 -11.92 10.72 -14.41
N ARG A 517 -13.11 10.46 -14.95
CA ARG A 517 -13.44 9.16 -15.56
C ARG A 517 -12.56 8.88 -16.77
N ASN A 518 -11.83 7.76 -16.73
CA ASN A 518 -11.09 7.18 -17.85
C ASN A 518 -10.16 8.17 -18.59
N LEU A 519 -9.50 9.08 -17.86
CA LEU A 519 -8.69 10.18 -18.41
C LEU A 519 -7.81 9.77 -19.61
N TYR A 520 -7.06 8.67 -19.50
CA TYR A 520 -6.17 8.22 -20.58
C TYR A 520 -6.90 7.75 -21.83
N THR A 521 -8.02 7.03 -21.67
CA THR A 521 -8.78 6.46 -22.79
C THR A 521 -9.62 7.52 -23.49
N MET A 522 -10.01 8.58 -22.78
CA MET A 522 -10.89 9.63 -23.31
C MET A 522 -10.14 10.85 -23.88
N LEU A 523 -8.81 10.86 -23.81
CA LEU A 523 -7.98 11.98 -24.28
C LEU A 523 -8.15 12.20 -25.80
N PRO A 524 -8.66 13.36 -26.27
CA PRO A 524 -8.76 13.66 -27.70
C PRO A 524 -7.35 13.81 -28.30
N GLN A 525 -6.96 12.88 -29.18
CA GLN A 525 -5.56 12.75 -29.63
C GLN A 525 -5.02 14.03 -30.30
N GLU A 526 -5.70 14.55 -31.32
CA GLU A 526 -5.26 15.75 -32.05
C GLU A 526 -5.22 17.00 -31.16
N GLU A 527 -6.23 17.19 -30.34
CA GLU A 527 -6.28 18.32 -29.41
C GLU A 527 -5.16 18.23 -28.36
N ALA A 528 -4.90 17.04 -27.81
CA ALA A 528 -3.82 16.83 -26.86
C ALA A 528 -2.44 17.10 -27.49
N LEU A 529 -2.22 16.71 -28.76
CA LEU A 529 -1.00 17.03 -29.50
C LEU A 529 -0.82 18.54 -29.73
N ASN A 530 -1.91 19.27 -29.97
CA ASN A 530 -1.88 20.72 -30.11
C ASN A 530 -1.61 21.41 -28.76
N ILE A 531 -2.26 20.95 -27.68
CA ILE A 531 -2.04 21.46 -26.32
C ILE A 531 -0.61 21.19 -25.87
N LEU A 532 0.00 20.06 -26.24
CA LEU A 532 1.42 19.80 -25.98
C LEU A 532 2.33 20.90 -26.57
N VAL A 533 2.10 21.25 -27.83
CA VAL A 533 2.88 22.30 -28.50
C VAL A 533 2.59 23.67 -27.89
N GLU A 534 1.32 23.97 -27.59
CA GLU A 534 0.92 25.20 -26.91
C GLU A 534 1.63 25.34 -25.55
N PHE A 535 1.60 24.29 -24.74
CA PHE A 535 2.24 24.25 -23.42
C PHE A 535 3.73 24.56 -23.50
N LEU A 536 4.45 23.88 -24.41
CA LEU A 536 5.88 24.13 -24.60
C LEU A 536 6.15 25.56 -25.06
N ARG A 537 5.36 26.08 -26.00
CA ARG A 537 5.51 27.45 -26.52
C ARG A 537 5.24 28.52 -25.45
N VAL A 538 4.16 28.38 -24.68
CA VAL A 538 3.78 29.31 -23.60
C VAL A 538 4.87 29.37 -22.52
N HIS A 539 5.60 28.27 -22.30
CA HIS A 539 6.72 28.22 -21.38
C HIS A 539 8.10 28.56 -22.00
N GLY A 540 8.11 29.12 -23.20
CA GLY A 540 9.31 29.68 -23.84
C GLY A 540 10.17 28.67 -24.60
N TYR A 541 9.66 27.49 -24.91
CA TYR A 541 10.41 26.50 -25.68
C TYR A 541 10.08 26.61 -27.17
N GLU A 542 11.10 26.83 -27.99
CA GLU A 542 11.03 26.61 -29.45
C GLU A 542 11.57 25.22 -29.84
N LYS A 543 12.46 24.68 -29.00
CA LYS A 543 13.05 23.34 -29.13
C LYS A 543 13.19 22.71 -27.75
N VAL A 544 13.05 21.39 -27.68
CA VAL A 544 13.36 20.60 -26.46
C VAL A 544 14.51 19.67 -26.77
N LYS A 545 15.62 19.80 -26.03
CA LYS A 545 16.86 19.03 -26.28
C LYS A 545 17.32 19.10 -27.75
N GLY A 546 17.18 20.27 -28.37
CA GLY A 546 17.54 20.50 -29.77
C GLY A 546 16.49 20.08 -30.80
N ILE A 547 15.39 19.43 -30.39
CA ILE A 547 14.32 18.97 -31.27
C ILE A 547 13.24 20.06 -31.42
N PRO A 548 12.90 20.51 -32.65
CA PRO A 548 11.83 21.47 -32.88
C PRO A 548 10.45 20.97 -32.42
N LEU A 549 9.57 21.90 -32.00
CA LEU A 549 8.23 21.53 -31.51
C LEU A 549 7.41 20.73 -32.53
N ASP A 550 7.50 21.05 -33.82
CA ASP A 550 6.78 20.29 -34.86
C ASP A 550 7.26 18.84 -34.97
N THR A 551 8.56 18.62 -34.73
CA THR A 551 9.14 17.28 -34.67
C THR A 551 8.69 16.55 -33.41
N ILE A 552 8.60 17.23 -32.27
CA ILE A 552 8.02 16.67 -31.03
C ILE A 552 6.56 16.25 -31.28
N ARG A 553 5.77 17.12 -31.92
CA ARG A 553 4.37 16.82 -32.28
C ARG A 553 4.29 15.61 -33.20
N GLN A 554 5.15 15.52 -34.21
CA GLN A 554 5.21 14.37 -35.12
C GLN A 554 5.54 13.07 -34.38
N LEU A 555 6.54 13.07 -33.49
CA LEU A 555 6.90 11.89 -32.70
C LEU A 555 5.78 11.49 -31.73
N ALA A 556 5.14 12.46 -31.08
CA ALA A 556 4.01 12.24 -30.19
C ALA A 556 2.79 11.66 -30.94
N SER A 557 2.53 12.15 -32.16
CA SER A 557 1.49 11.63 -33.05
C SER A 557 1.72 10.16 -33.39
N LEU A 558 2.96 9.74 -33.69
CA LEU A 558 3.27 8.32 -33.91
C LEU A 558 2.93 7.47 -32.69
N VAL A 559 3.23 7.94 -31.48
CA VAL A 559 2.95 7.19 -30.23
C VAL A 559 1.45 6.98 -30.02
N LEU A 560 0.61 7.99 -30.31
CA LEU A 560 -0.84 7.90 -30.11
C LEU A 560 -1.55 7.17 -31.26
N GLN A 561 -1.23 7.53 -32.49
CA GLN A 561 -1.98 7.11 -33.68
C GLN A 561 -1.54 5.75 -34.23
N GLU A 562 -0.34 5.28 -33.89
CA GLU A 562 0.12 3.94 -34.27
C GLU A 562 0.01 2.93 -33.12
N ASN A 563 -0.84 3.23 -32.12
CA ASN A 563 -1.10 2.30 -31.03
C ASN A 563 -2.08 1.20 -31.47
N VAL A 564 -1.55 0.00 -31.69
CA VAL A 564 -2.31 -1.20 -32.07
C VAL A 564 -1.96 -2.34 -31.11
N PHE A 565 -3.01 -3.02 -30.64
CA PHE A 565 -2.88 -4.08 -29.66
C PHE A 565 -3.76 -5.29 -30.00
N VAL A 566 -3.43 -6.42 -29.37
CA VAL A 566 -4.18 -7.66 -29.43
C VAL A 566 -5.02 -7.80 -28.16
N TYR A 567 -6.32 -8.04 -28.33
CA TYR A 567 -7.23 -8.42 -27.25
C TYR A 567 -8.10 -9.60 -27.72
N ASN A 568 -8.17 -10.66 -26.91
CA ASN A 568 -8.97 -11.85 -27.21
C ASN A 568 -8.79 -12.37 -28.65
N LYS A 569 -7.53 -12.49 -29.10
CA LYS A 569 -7.12 -12.92 -30.47
C LYS A 569 -7.55 -12.00 -31.62
N LYS A 570 -8.19 -10.87 -31.32
CA LYS A 570 -8.53 -9.83 -32.29
C LYS A 570 -7.56 -8.66 -32.18
N ILE A 571 -7.43 -7.90 -33.26
CA ILE A 571 -6.50 -6.77 -33.36
C ILE A 571 -7.33 -5.50 -33.33
N TYR A 572 -6.91 -4.53 -32.52
CA TYR A 572 -7.60 -3.25 -32.41
C TYR A 572 -6.61 -2.10 -32.49
N LYS A 573 -7.06 -1.00 -33.08
CA LYS A 573 -6.39 0.29 -33.08
C LYS A 573 -7.06 1.21 -32.09
N GLN A 574 -6.26 1.88 -31.27
CA GLN A 574 -6.77 2.94 -30.40
C GLN A 574 -6.94 4.23 -31.22
N VAL A 575 -8.18 4.68 -31.36
CA VAL A 575 -8.55 5.88 -32.13
C VAL A 575 -8.88 7.09 -31.25
N LEU A 576 -9.09 6.85 -29.94
CA LEU A 576 -9.25 7.89 -28.93
C LEU A 576 -8.39 7.54 -27.70
N GLY A 577 -7.82 8.54 -27.07
CA GLY A 577 -6.97 8.35 -25.90
C GLY A 577 -5.54 7.95 -26.23
N GLY A 578 -4.80 7.52 -25.22
CA GLY A 578 -3.54 6.80 -25.37
C GLY A 578 -3.47 5.55 -24.50
N ALA A 579 -2.46 4.73 -24.73
CA ALA A 579 -2.22 3.50 -23.99
C ALA A 579 -1.98 3.79 -22.50
N MET A 580 -2.74 3.15 -21.59
CA MET A 580 -2.52 3.28 -20.14
C MET A 580 -1.16 2.74 -19.67
N GLY A 581 -0.45 1.97 -20.50
CA GLY A 581 0.93 1.50 -20.23
C GLY A 581 2.03 2.31 -20.93
N SER A 582 1.69 3.34 -21.71
CA SER A 582 2.65 4.20 -22.39
C SER A 582 3.16 5.30 -21.46
N SER A 583 4.49 5.41 -21.30
CA SER A 583 5.11 6.42 -20.44
C SER A 583 4.75 7.85 -20.84
N PHE A 584 4.71 8.13 -22.15
CA PHE A 584 4.39 9.46 -22.65
C PHE A 584 2.92 9.85 -22.46
N THR A 585 2.01 8.87 -22.47
CA THR A 585 0.57 9.12 -22.32
C THR A 585 0.25 9.74 -20.98
N LEU A 586 0.98 9.37 -19.91
CA LEU A 586 0.92 10.03 -18.60
C LEU A 586 1.26 11.53 -18.69
N THR A 587 2.42 11.84 -19.27
CA THR A 587 2.88 13.23 -19.44
C THR A 587 1.91 14.05 -20.26
N LEU A 588 1.40 13.47 -21.35
CA LEU A 588 0.47 14.14 -22.24
C LEU A 588 -0.88 14.41 -21.57
N ALA A 589 -1.42 13.45 -20.81
CA ALA A 589 -2.65 13.64 -20.04
C ALA A 589 -2.48 14.77 -19.01
N ASN A 590 -1.34 14.83 -18.31
CA ASN A 590 -1.03 15.91 -17.38
C ASN A 590 -0.99 17.29 -18.06
N ILE A 591 -0.40 17.39 -19.25
CA ILE A 591 -0.35 18.62 -20.03
C ILE A 591 -1.74 19.01 -20.57
N PHE A 592 -2.54 18.05 -21.01
CA PHE A 592 -3.93 18.30 -21.38
C PHE A 592 -4.72 18.88 -20.19
N MET A 593 -4.54 18.27 -19.02
CA MET A 593 -5.19 18.73 -17.79
C MET A 593 -4.71 20.11 -17.33
N TRP A 594 -3.45 20.49 -17.61
CA TRP A 594 -2.98 21.87 -17.38
C TRP A 594 -3.81 22.91 -18.15
N LYS A 595 -4.24 22.59 -19.38
CA LYS A 595 -5.11 23.48 -20.16
C LYS A 595 -6.54 23.46 -19.64
N TRP A 596 -7.10 22.27 -19.40
CA TRP A 596 -8.49 22.11 -18.96
C TRP A 596 -8.75 22.73 -17.58
N GLN A 597 -7.80 22.61 -16.64
CA GLN A 597 -7.99 23.08 -15.26
C GLN A 597 -7.92 24.60 -15.06
N LYS A 598 -7.65 25.38 -16.12
CA LYS A 598 -7.36 26.82 -16.02
C LYS A 598 -8.41 27.60 -15.25
N GLU A 599 -9.69 27.28 -15.44
CA GLU A 599 -10.77 28.01 -14.77
C GLU A 599 -10.86 27.68 -13.27
N PHE A 600 -10.58 26.44 -12.87
CA PHE A 600 -10.44 26.10 -11.44
C PHE A 600 -9.28 26.87 -10.82
N VAL A 601 -8.10 26.79 -11.43
CA VAL A 601 -6.89 27.46 -10.91
C VAL A 601 -7.11 28.96 -10.82
N ARG A 602 -7.66 29.60 -11.86
CA ARG A 602 -7.96 31.04 -11.87
C ARG A 602 -8.89 31.45 -10.72
N ARG A 603 -9.93 30.66 -10.44
CA ARG A 603 -10.85 30.93 -9.32
C ARG A 603 -10.13 30.85 -7.98
N GLN A 604 -9.32 29.83 -7.82
CA GLN A 604 -8.58 29.55 -6.58
C GLN A 604 -7.49 30.60 -6.34
N ASP A 605 -6.85 31.10 -7.40
CA ASP A 605 -5.93 32.24 -7.33
C ASP A 605 -6.65 33.53 -6.89
N MET A 606 -7.89 33.76 -7.34
CA MET A 606 -8.67 34.93 -6.94
C MET A 606 -9.21 34.83 -5.50
N THR A 607 -9.61 33.63 -5.05
CA THR A 607 -10.19 33.42 -3.72
C THR A 607 -9.14 33.09 -2.65
N GLY A 608 -7.93 32.73 -3.07
CA GLY A 608 -6.87 32.19 -2.21
C GLY A 608 -7.10 30.74 -1.76
N GLU A 609 -8.19 30.11 -2.21
CA GLU A 609 -8.51 28.71 -1.91
C GLU A 609 -7.47 27.74 -2.48
N PHE A 610 -7.42 26.52 -1.93
CA PHE A 610 -6.42 25.54 -2.32
C PHE A 610 -6.91 24.69 -3.50
N TYR A 611 -6.04 24.51 -4.50
CA TYR A 611 -6.21 23.56 -5.59
C TYR A 611 -4.96 22.68 -5.70
N GLY A 612 -5.16 21.36 -5.81
CA GLY A 612 -4.08 20.42 -6.06
C GLY A 612 -4.56 19.21 -6.84
N ARG A 613 -3.82 18.82 -7.87
CA ARG A 613 -4.13 17.64 -8.70
C ARG A 613 -3.03 16.60 -8.62
N TYR A 614 -3.41 15.35 -8.41
CA TYR A 614 -2.59 14.16 -8.59
C TYR A 614 -3.16 13.36 -9.77
N ILE A 615 -2.60 13.57 -10.96
CA ILE A 615 -3.04 12.91 -12.21
C ILE A 615 -4.56 13.11 -12.46
N ASP A 616 -5.39 12.11 -12.17
CA ASP A 616 -6.85 12.07 -12.34
C ASP A 616 -7.62 12.48 -11.07
N ASP A 617 -6.98 12.46 -9.91
CA ASP A 617 -7.53 12.87 -8.62
C ASP A 617 -7.27 14.38 -8.38
N ILE A 618 -8.31 15.17 -8.11
CA ILE A 618 -8.20 16.60 -7.76
C ILE A 618 -8.72 16.82 -6.34
N PHE A 619 -8.05 17.68 -5.59
CA PHE A 619 -8.47 18.18 -4.28
C PHE A 619 -8.62 19.70 -4.32
N MET A 620 -9.73 20.20 -3.78
CA MET A 620 -9.99 21.63 -3.62
C MET A 620 -10.54 21.96 -2.23
N THR A 621 -10.26 23.17 -1.75
CA THR A 621 -10.99 23.75 -0.62
C THR A 621 -12.01 24.77 -1.09
N TRP A 622 -13.09 24.94 -0.34
CA TRP A 622 -14.16 25.88 -0.67
C TRP A 622 -14.75 26.53 0.58
N ASN A 623 -14.85 27.85 0.59
CA ASN A 623 -15.31 28.66 1.72
C ASN A 623 -16.67 29.33 1.49
N LYS A 624 -17.30 29.13 0.33
CA LYS A 624 -18.64 29.63 0.04
C LYS A 624 -19.70 28.52 0.21
N SER A 625 -20.91 28.76 -0.29
CA SER A 625 -21.99 27.79 -0.18
C SER A 625 -21.70 26.50 -0.96
N GLU A 626 -22.18 25.37 -0.45
CA GLU A 626 -22.12 24.07 -1.13
C GLU A 626 -22.85 24.10 -2.48
N THR A 627 -23.95 24.85 -2.57
CA THR A 627 -24.73 25.02 -3.81
C THR A 627 -23.92 25.70 -4.91
N GLU A 628 -23.16 26.75 -4.60
CA GLU A 628 -22.27 27.39 -5.56
C GLU A 628 -21.18 26.44 -6.06
N LEU A 629 -20.63 25.61 -5.16
CA LEU A 629 -19.64 24.60 -5.52
C LEU A 629 -20.25 23.56 -6.46
N LYS A 630 -21.43 23.01 -6.14
CA LYS A 630 -22.13 22.04 -7.02
C LYS A 630 -22.39 22.62 -8.41
N ASN A 631 -22.90 23.85 -8.49
CA ASN A 631 -23.13 24.53 -9.76
C ASN A 631 -21.83 24.67 -10.59
N LEU A 632 -20.71 25.02 -9.94
CA LEU A 632 -19.40 25.09 -10.60
C LEU A 632 -18.97 23.72 -11.14
N LEU A 633 -19.16 22.65 -10.37
CA LEU A 633 -18.77 21.28 -10.77
C LEU A 633 -19.66 20.74 -11.90
N GLU A 634 -20.94 21.07 -11.88
CA GLU A 634 -21.87 20.74 -12.97
C GLU A 634 -21.50 21.48 -14.26
N GLN A 635 -21.14 22.77 -14.18
CA GLN A 635 -20.60 23.52 -15.31
C GLN A 635 -19.27 22.92 -15.79
N ALA A 636 -18.39 22.50 -14.88
CA ALA A 636 -17.12 21.88 -15.26
C ALA A 636 -17.30 20.59 -16.08
N ASN A 637 -18.37 19.84 -15.82
CA ASN A 637 -18.76 18.65 -16.60
C ASN A 637 -19.24 18.95 -18.04
N THR A 638 -19.44 20.23 -18.38
CA THR A 638 -19.78 20.67 -19.74
C THR A 638 -18.63 21.37 -20.46
N TRP A 639 -17.49 21.62 -19.78
CA TRP A 639 -16.35 22.33 -20.40
C TRP A 639 -15.70 21.55 -21.54
N HIS A 640 -15.76 20.22 -21.50
CA HIS A 640 -15.20 19.39 -22.55
C HIS A 640 -16.02 18.10 -22.71
N PRO A 641 -16.40 17.69 -23.94
CA PRO A 641 -17.26 16.52 -24.16
C PRO A 641 -16.69 15.22 -23.59
N ASN A 642 -15.36 15.04 -23.67
CA ASN A 642 -14.67 13.82 -23.25
C ASN A 642 -14.21 13.81 -21.78
N ILE A 643 -14.37 14.91 -21.03
CA ILE A 643 -13.95 14.97 -19.62
C ILE A 643 -15.20 14.91 -18.74
N LYS A 644 -15.25 13.91 -17.87
CA LYS A 644 -16.35 13.69 -16.92
C LYS A 644 -15.81 13.52 -15.51
N LEU A 645 -16.39 14.26 -14.58
CA LEU A 645 -16.02 14.35 -13.18
C LEU A 645 -17.01 13.58 -12.32
N GLU A 646 -16.49 12.71 -11.47
CA GLU A 646 -17.16 12.25 -10.25
C GLU A 646 -16.66 13.11 -9.10
N TYR A 647 -17.53 13.59 -8.21
CA TYR A 647 -17.11 14.44 -7.11
C TYR A 647 -17.74 14.05 -5.77
N GLN A 648 -17.02 14.36 -4.69
CA GLN A 648 -17.52 14.25 -3.32
C GLN A 648 -17.23 15.56 -2.59
N ILE A 649 -18.21 16.04 -1.82
CA ILE A 649 -18.10 17.26 -1.02
C ILE A 649 -18.41 16.89 0.43
N SER A 650 -17.51 17.23 1.35
CA SER A 650 -17.70 17.04 2.79
C SER A 650 -16.61 17.80 3.56
N GLN A 651 -16.77 17.96 4.87
CA GLN A 651 -15.72 18.46 5.75
C GLN A 651 -14.74 17.35 6.18
N SER A 652 -15.04 16.09 5.85
CA SER A 652 -14.17 14.95 6.05
C SER A 652 -14.16 14.08 4.78
N LEU A 653 -13.01 14.03 4.09
CA LEU A 653 -12.86 13.27 2.84
C LEU A 653 -11.47 12.62 2.75
N PRO A 654 -11.39 11.41 2.16
CA PRO A 654 -10.12 10.83 1.78
C PRO A 654 -9.59 11.46 0.49
N PHE A 655 -8.28 11.74 0.44
CA PHE A 655 -7.56 12.07 -0.79
C PHE A 655 -6.19 11.39 -0.77
N LEU A 656 -5.85 10.69 -1.86
CA LEU A 656 -4.71 9.77 -1.93
C LEU A 656 -4.74 8.75 -0.77
N ASP A 657 -3.77 8.81 0.13
CA ASP A 657 -3.62 7.96 1.31
C ASP A 657 -3.84 8.71 2.64
N ILE A 658 -4.54 9.85 2.60
CA ILE A 658 -4.85 10.67 3.77
C ILE A 658 -6.35 10.88 3.91
N LEU A 659 -6.85 10.76 5.14
CA LEU A 659 -8.16 11.25 5.55
C LEU A 659 -7.99 12.67 6.08
N LEU A 660 -8.56 13.64 5.38
CA LEU A 660 -8.56 15.05 5.77
C LEU A 660 -9.87 15.35 6.47
N THR A 661 -9.83 15.99 7.64
CA THR A 661 -11.03 16.40 8.40
C THR A 661 -10.89 17.81 8.93
N ASN A 662 -11.85 18.68 8.62
CA ASN A 662 -12.00 19.98 9.24
C ASN A 662 -12.75 19.83 10.56
N LYS A 663 -12.05 19.99 11.68
CA LYS A 663 -12.63 20.00 13.03
C LYS A 663 -12.79 21.44 13.49
N ASN A 664 -13.87 22.10 13.06
CA ASN A 664 -14.18 23.49 13.42
C ASN A 664 -13.02 24.48 13.20
N GLY A 665 -12.39 24.44 12.02
CA GLY A 665 -11.27 25.33 11.67
C GLY A 665 -9.90 24.76 12.01
N ILE A 666 -9.84 23.52 12.50
CA ILE A 666 -8.58 22.80 12.75
C ILE A 666 -8.47 21.63 11.77
N LEU A 667 -7.44 21.64 10.92
CA LEU A 667 -7.15 20.51 10.03
C LEU A 667 -6.64 19.31 10.83
N SER A 668 -7.42 18.24 10.87
CA SER A 668 -7.05 16.93 11.39
C SER A 668 -6.75 16.01 10.22
N THR A 669 -5.62 15.30 10.27
CA THR A 669 -5.24 14.31 9.26
C THR A 669 -5.10 12.92 9.88
N GLY A 670 -5.34 11.89 9.07
CA GLY A 670 -5.11 10.50 9.43
C GLY A 670 -4.72 9.69 8.20
N VAL A 671 -4.16 8.50 8.40
CA VAL A 671 -3.86 7.59 7.29
C VAL A 671 -5.17 7.00 6.77
N TYR A 672 -5.40 7.10 5.46
CA TYR A 672 -6.57 6.50 4.83
C TYR A 672 -6.17 5.25 4.04
N HIS A 673 -6.84 4.14 4.37
CA HIS A 673 -6.80 2.92 3.56
C HIS A 673 -8.14 2.75 2.88
N LYS A 674 -8.11 2.53 1.57
CA LYS A 674 -9.32 2.10 0.85
C LYS A 674 -9.80 0.79 1.50
N PRO A 675 -11.11 0.56 1.69
CA PRO A 675 -11.62 -0.67 2.34
C PRO A 675 -11.13 -1.98 1.69
N ALA A 676 -10.80 -1.93 0.40
CA ALA A 676 -10.27 -3.05 -0.37
C ALA A 676 -8.73 -3.16 -0.34
N ALA A 677 -8.01 -2.18 0.20
CA ALA A 677 -6.55 -2.17 0.24
C ALA A 677 -6.05 -3.15 1.31
N GLU A 678 -5.09 -3.99 0.93
CA GLU A 678 -4.41 -4.88 1.87
C GLU A 678 -2.92 -4.51 1.98
N PRO A 679 -2.26 -4.82 3.11
CA PRO A 679 -0.82 -4.70 3.25
C PRO A 679 -0.13 -5.63 2.25
N TYR A 680 0.19 -5.10 1.07
CA TYR A 680 0.88 -5.86 0.03
C TYR A 680 2.39 -5.70 0.17
N VAL A 681 3.09 -6.82 0.27
CA VAL A 681 4.55 -6.87 0.14
C VAL A 681 4.86 -7.42 -1.24
N VAL A 682 5.59 -6.65 -2.04
CA VAL A 682 6.03 -7.07 -3.37
C VAL A 682 6.81 -8.38 -3.24
N PRO A 683 6.38 -9.49 -3.90
CA PRO A 683 7.12 -10.74 -3.88
C PRO A 683 8.55 -10.52 -4.36
N PHE A 684 9.54 -10.95 -3.60
CA PHE A 684 10.97 -10.72 -3.92
C PHE A 684 11.37 -11.15 -5.34
N LEU A 685 10.66 -12.14 -5.91
CA LEU A 685 10.90 -12.66 -7.26
C LEU A 685 10.04 -12.02 -8.36
N SER A 686 9.24 -11.01 -8.06
CA SER A 686 8.55 -10.28 -9.13
C SER A 686 9.58 -9.54 -10.00
N ASP A 687 9.36 -9.46 -11.30
CA ASP A 687 10.22 -8.73 -12.26
C ASP A 687 10.18 -7.20 -12.08
N HIS A 688 9.70 -6.72 -10.94
CA HIS A 688 9.75 -5.32 -10.59
C HIS A 688 11.20 -4.87 -10.41
N SER A 689 11.45 -3.62 -10.77
CA SER A 689 12.76 -3.03 -10.57
C SER A 689 13.09 -2.95 -9.07
N ARG A 690 14.39 -2.98 -8.73
CA ARG A 690 14.83 -2.92 -7.33
C ARG A 690 14.38 -1.65 -6.59
N HIS A 691 14.17 -0.53 -7.29
CA HIS A 691 13.69 0.70 -6.65
C HIS A 691 12.24 0.55 -6.19
N THR A 692 11.40 -0.20 -6.91
CA THR A 692 10.01 -0.48 -6.53
C THR A 692 9.93 -1.19 -5.17
N PHE A 693 10.77 -2.22 -4.96
CA PHE A 693 10.86 -2.92 -3.68
C PHE A 693 11.24 -2.01 -2.51
N VAL A 694 12.26 -1.17 -2.71
CA VAL A 694 12.74 -0.21 -1.70
C VAL A 694 11.65 0.82 -1.38
N ASN A 695 10.98 1.33 -2.42
CA ASN A 695 9.93 2.34 -2.26
C ASN A 695 8.73 1.78 -1.51
N VAL A 696 8.31 0.53 -1.75
CA VAL A 696 7.18 -0.06 -1.00
C VAL A 696 7.47 -0.14 0.49
N ILE A 697 8.70 -0.54 0.88
CA ILE A 697 9.11 -0.56 2.29
C ILE A 697 9.12 0.86 2.86
N GLN A 698 9.70 1.82 2.12
CA GLN A 698 9.77 3.22 2.55
C GLN A 698 8.38 3.84 2.72
N THR A 699 7.46 3.64 1.77
CA THR A 699 6.09 4.14 1.84
C THR A 699 5.33 3.51 3.00
N THR A 700 5.51 2.21 3.25
CA THR A 700 4.87 1.53 4.38
C THR A 700 5.39 2.07 5.72
N LEU A 701 6.69 2.31 5.83
CA LEU A 701 7.30 2.93 7.02
C LEU A 701 6.92 4.40 7.21
N ALA A 702 6.73 5.16 6.14
CA ALA A 702 6.30 6.55 6.22
C ALA A 702 4.82 6.70 6.60
N ARG A 703 4.02 5.65 6.40
CA ARG A 703 2.61 5.57 6.80
C ARG A 703 2.41 5.11 8.24
N ALA A 704 3.33 4.28 8.76
CA ALA A 704 3.34 3.84 10.16
C ALA A 704 3.93 4.92 11.06
#